data_AF-A0AA38MFJ0-F1
#
_entry.id   AF-A0AA38MFJ0-F1
#
_cell.length_a   1.000
_cell.length_b   1.000
_cell.length_c   1.000
_cell.angle_alpha   90.00
_cell.angle_beta   90.00
_cell.angle_gamma   90.00
#
_symmetry.space_group_name_H-M   'P 1'
#
loop_
_entity.id
_entity.type
_entity.pdbx_description
1 polymer ?
#
loop_
_entity_poly.entity_id
_entity_poly.type
_entity_poly.pdbx_seq_one_letter_code
_entity_poly.pdbx_strand_id
1 'polypeptide(L)'
;MFLLLTGNKVKEGKTFQFWGLCEDFQSVVVVGLGKKSKQRDDLELICEEKETARIAAAAGCRVLSASDIKTIHVESFGDAAASAEGSTLSTYKFQEYKTKKSPLPQVSLFTSTPEEPTQWERGTITASAQNLARKLKDTPSNLMTPTIFAETVLQLATPLDISVQIRDKQWAEREKMGGVLAVAQGSNEPLRFLELSYKKSDSDPFVLVGKGVTFDSGGISIKPSAGMDEMRGDMGGAASVVAAVYGLARLGVATHVKVLVPLVENMPSGGAIKPGDVITTRSGKTVCVDNTDAEGRLILADALSYSGVFKPRWVLDIATLTGAIRVALGGAACGVFSNSNALYEGLEEAGSRTGDRMWRMPLWKYYTKMVAENTAYDVNNLGKGKGRGGSCTAAAFLKEFIPEKTDWLHIDMAGVMGQDEYFTYLGKGMSGRPTRTLIDFIEAQSTKTGNKVKEGKTFQFWGLCEDFQSVVVVGLGKKSKQRDDLELICEEKETARIAAAAGCRVLSASDIKNIHVESFGDAASSAEGSTLSTYKFQEYKTKKSPLPQVSLFTSAPEERTQWERGTITASAQNLARKLKDTPSNLMTPTIFAETVLQLATPLDISVQIRDKQWAEREKMGGVLAVAQGSNEPLRFLELSYKKSDCDPFVLVGKGVTFDSGGISIKPSAGMDEMRGDMGGAASVVAAVYGLARLGVATHVKVLVPLVENMPSGGAIKPGDVITTRSGKTVCVDNTDAEGRLILADALSYSGVFKPRWVLDIATLTGAIRVALGGAACGVFSNSNALYEGLEEAGSRTGDRMWRMPLWKYYTKMVAENTAYDVNNLGKGKGRGGSCTAAAFLKEFIPEKTDWVHIDMAGVMGQDEYFTYLGKGMSGRPTRTLIDFIEAQSTK
;
A
#
# COMPACT_ATOMS: atom_id res chain seq x y z
N MET A 1 22.92 34.53 22.96
CA MET A 1 24.14 35.33 22.69
C MET A 1 25.08 34.67 21.66
N PHE A 2 25.51 33.41 21.81
CA PHE A 2 26.41 32.73 20.83
C PHE A 2 25.78 32.40 19.46
N LEU A 3 24.48 32.05 19.42
CA LEU A 3 23.71 31.87 18.16
C LEU A 3 23.51 33.18 17.39
N LEU A 4 23.49 34.31 18.11
CA LEU A 4 23.50 35.66 17.53
C LEU A 4 24.91 36.04 17.01
N LEU A 5 25.98 35.45 17.57
CA LEU A 5 27.38 35.75 17.21
C LEU A 5 27.95 34.86 16.10
N THR A 6 27.39 33.66 15.86
CA THR A 6 27.91 32.70 14.86
C THR A 6 27.20 32.74 13.50
N GLY A 7 26.09 33.48 13.37
CA GLY A 7 25.31 33.58 12.12
C GLY A 7 24.66 32.28 11.63
N ASN A 8 24.85 31.15 12.33
CA ASN A 8 24.43 29.84 11.87
C ASN A 8 22.99 29.51 12.32
N LYS A 9 22.10 29.29 11.34
CA LYS A 9 20.77 28.73 11.59
C LYS A 9 20.88 27.25 11.95
N VAL A 10 20.41 26.85 13.13
CA VAL A 10 20.35 25.43 13.53
C VAL A 10 19.26 24.72 12.72
N LYS A 11 19.64 23.72 11.91
CA LYS A 11 18.69 22.89 11.15
C LYS A 11 17.82 22.05 12.09
N GLU A 12 16.63 21.66 11.64
CA GLU A 12 15.69 20.83 12.41
C GLU A 12 16.36 19.58 12.99
N GLY A 13 16.14 19.32 14.29
CA GLY A 13 16.68 18.17 15.01
C GLY A 13 18.20 18.20 15.25
N LYS A 14 18.93 19.23 14.81
CA LYS A 14 20.35 19.41 15.13
C LYS A 14 20.51 20.11 16.47
N THR A 15 21.54 19.72 17.21
CA THR A 15 21.76 20.11 18.61
C THR A 15 23.11 20.78 18.81
N PHE A 16 23.18 21.77 19.69
CA PHE A 16 24.42 22.35 20.20
C PHE A 16 24.42 22.28 21.72
N GLN A 17 25.45 21.68 22.31
CA GLN A 17 25.59 21.56 23.74
C GLN A 17 26.55 22.62 24.28
N PHE A 18 26.14 23.30 25.33
CA PHE A 18 26.92 24.30 26.04
C PHE A 18 27.08 23.88 27.51
N TRP A 19 28.18 24.31 28.13
CA TRP A 19 28.52 24.02 29.52
C TRP A 19 28.74 25.34 30.28
N GLY A 20 28.30 25.39 31.53
CA GLY A 20 28.53 26.54 32.42
C GLY A 20 27.88 27.86 31.97
N LEU A 21 26.72 27.80 31.29
CA LEU A 21 25.99 29.02 30.89
C LEU A 21 25.30 29.73 32.06
N CYS A 22 24.91 29.00 33.10
CA CYS A 22 24.30 29.52 34.32
C CYS A 22 24.55 28.54 35.48
N GLU A 23 24.42 29.02 36.71
CA GLU A 23 24.68 28.21 37.92
C GLU A 23 23.67 27.07 38.10
N ASP A 24 22.41 27.28 37.68
CA ASP A 24 21.33 26.31 37.85
C ASP A 24 21.40 25.09 36.91
N PHE A 25 22.08 25.22 35.76
CA PHE A 25 22.18 24.17 34.75
C PHE A 25 23.64 23.89 34.34
N GLN A 26 24.13 22.71 34.70
CA GLN A 26 25.48 22.24 34.34
C GLN A 26 25.70 22.25 32.81
N SER A 27 24.68 21.85 32.04
CA SER A 27 24.72 21.81 30.59
C SER A 27 23.37 22.21 30.00
N VAL A 28 23.41 22.97 28.91
CA VAL A 28 22.24 23.42 28.15
C VAL A 28 22.39 22.94 26.71
N VAL A 29 21.38 22.27 26.17
CA VAL A 29 21.34 21.85 24.77
C VAL A 29 20.31 22.67 24.01
N VAL A 30 20.75 23.41 23.00
CA VAL A 30 19.85 24.11 22.08
C VAL A 30 19.58 23.23 20.88
N VAL A 31 18.31 23.11 20.49
CA VAL A 31 17.85 22.26 19.39
C VAL A 31 17.22 23.12 18.29
N GLY A 32 17.52 22.84 17.03
CA GLY A 32 16.87 23.52 15.90
C GLY A 32 15.47 22.96 15.68
N LEU A 33 14.47 23.84 15.61
CA LEU A 33 13.08 23.47 15.32
C LEU A 33 12.74 23.49 13.81
N GLY A 34 13.66 24.00 12.97
CA GLY A 34 13.41 24.11 11.53
C GLY A 34 12.53 25.30 11.14
N LYS A 35 11.75 25.15 10.07
CA LYS A 35 10.80 26.18 9.60
C LYS A 35 9.53 26.14 10.46
N LYS A 36 8.74 27.23 10.47
CA LYS A 36 7.44 27.24 11.15
C LYS A 36 6.56 26.11 10.58
N SER A 37 6.27 25.12 11.42
CA SER A 37 5.53 23.90 11.07
C SER A 37 4.04 24.18 10.84
N LYS A 38 3.36 23.32 10.06
CA LYS A 38 1.90 23.36 9.88
C LYS A 38 1.18 22.51 10.94
N GLN A 39 -0.06 22.87 11.27
CA GLN A 39 -0.92 22.04 12.13
C GLN A 39 -1.24 20.66 11.52
N ARG A 40 -1.40 20.57 10.19
CA ARG A 40 -1.49 19.30 9.43
C ARG A 40 -0.84 19.48 8.06
N ASP A 41 -0.04 18.51 7.65
CA ASP A 41 0.43 18.37 6.26
C ASP A 41 -0.41 17.30 5.57
N ASP A 42 -1.20 17.69 4.57
CA ASP A 42 -2.14 16.80 3.87
C ASP A 42 -1.45 15.75 2.98
N LEU A 43 -0.19 15.96 2.61
CA LEU A 43 0.59 14.96 1.90
C LEU A 43 1.25 13.98 2.88
N GLU A 44 1.79 14.47 4.00
CA GLU A 44 2.46 13.64 5.01
C GLU A 44 1.49 12.93 5.97
N LEU A 45 0.24 13.38 6.04
CA LEU A 45 -0.79 12.93 6.98
C LEU A 45 -0.32 12.96 8.43
N ILE A 46 0.35 14.05 8.82
CA ILE A 46 0.88 14.25 10.16
C ILE A 46 0.71 15.70 10.63
N CYS A 47 0.59 15.87 11.94
CA CYS A 47 0.73 17.16 12.60
C CYS A 47 2.23 17.53 12.73
N GLU A 48 2.73 18.39 11.84
CA GLU A 48 4.17 18.74 11.81
C GLU A 48 4.61 19.44 13.10
N GLU A 49 3.76 20.29 13.71
CA GLU A 49 4.07 20.96 14.99
C GLU A 49 4.39 19.97 16.11
N LYS A 50 3.53 18.95 16.30
CA LYS A 50 3.75 17.90 17.31
C LYS A 50 4.97 17.05 16.98
N GLU A 51 5.20 16.74 15.70
CA GLU A 51 6.34 15.92 15.29
C GLU A 51 7.68 16.65 15.50
N THR A 52 7.74 17.95 15.18
CA THR A 52 8.91 18.80 15.47
C THR A 52 9.20 18.83 16.97
N ALA A 53 8.18 18.98 17.83
CA ALA A 53 8.34 18.96 19.29
C ALA A 53 8.93 17.62 19.78
N ARG A 54 8.43 16.47 19.30
CA ARG A 54 8.98 15.14 19.62
C ARG A 54 10.45 15.01 19.22
N ILE A 55 10.77 15.40 17.99
CA ILE A 55 12.14 15.31 17.43
C ILE A 55 13.08 16.20 18.23
N ALA A 56 12.67 17.42 18.56
CA ALA A 56 13.49 18.38 19.30
C ALA A 56 13.78 17.89 20.71
N ALA A 57 12.73 17.51 21.45
CA ALA A 57 12.83 16.97 22.81
C ALA A 57 13.72 15.71 22.85
N ALA A 58 13.54 14.80 21.90
CA ALA A 58 14.36 13.59 21.80
C ALA A 58 15.84 13.89 21.52
N ALA A 59 16.13 14.80 20.58
CA ALA A 59 17.49 15.14 20.22
C ALA A 59 18.26 15.73 21.42
N GLY A 60 17.63 16.67 22.14
CA GLY A 60 18.21 17.26 23.36
C GLY A 60 18.45 16.22 24.47
N CYS A 61 17.43 15.40 24.76
CA CYS A 61 17.53 14.37 25.80
C CYS A 61 18.62 13.34 25.52
N ARG A 62 18.82 12.94 24.25
CA ARG A 62 19.88 12.01 23.87
C ARG A 62 21.28 12.57 24.13
N VAL A 63 21.52 13.84 23.78
CA VAL A 63 22.82 14.49 23.97
C VAL A 63 23.14 14.64 25.46
N LEU A 64 22.17 15.08 26.26
CA LEU A 64 22.33 15.21 27.71
C LEU A 64 22.53 13.85 28.38
N SER A 65 21.73 12.84 28.01
CA SER A 65 21.87 11.47 28.53
C SER A 65 23.21 10.82 28.15
N ALA A 66 23.73 11.10 26.95
CA ALA A 66 25.05 10.63 26.53
C ALA A 66 26.20 11.32 27.28
N SER A 67 25.93 12.47 27.91
CA SER A 67 26.86 13.23 28.74
C SER A 67 26.72 12.91 30.24
N ASP A 68 26.09 11.78 30.59
CA ASP A 68 25.81 11.32 31.95
C ASP A 68 25.04 12.34 32.84
N ILE A 69 24.28 13.26 32.23
CA ILE A 69 23.37 14.16 32.95
C ILE A 69 22.16 13.36 33.46
N LYS A 70 21.93 13.39 34.78
CA LYS A 70 20.92 12.58 35.46
C LYS A 70 19.55 13.22 35.53
N THR A 71 19.47 14.55 35.52
CA THR A 71 18.22 15.30 35.59
C THR A 71 18.15 16.24 34.40
N ILE A 72 17.09 16.11 33.60
CA ILE A 72 16.89 16.86 32.37
C ILE A 72 15.58 17.63 32.48
N HIS A 73 15.64 18.93 32.22
CA HIS A 73 14.48 19.81 32.10
C HIS A 73 14.27 20.15 30.63
N VAL A 74 13.03 20.00 30.13
CA VAL A 74 12.70 20.10 28.69
C VAL A 74 11.62 21.14 28.48
N GLU A 75 11.84 22.08 27.57
CA GLU A 75 10.82 23.05 27.16
C GLU A 75 9.67 22.36 26.40
N SER A 76 8.49 22.99 26.35
CA SER A 76 7.34 22.42 25.65
C SER A 76 7.50 22.40 24.13
N PHE A 77 8.39 23.23 23.56
CA PHE A 77 8.54 23.43 22.11
C PHE A 77 7.20 23.71 21.38
N GLY A 78 6.24 24.31 22.09
CA GLY A 78 4.89 24.60 21.59
C GLY A 78 3.85 23.50 21.88
N ASP A 79 4.25 22.31 22.33
CA ASP A 79 3.35 21.22 22.69
C ASP A 79 3.96 20.33 23.79
N ALA A 80 3.54 20.55 25.04
CA ALA A 80 4.12 19.86 26.20
C ALA A 80 3.88 18.34 26.18
N ALA A 81 2.77 17.87 25.61
CA ALA A 81 2.49 16.43 25.48
C ALA A 81 3.42 15.78 24.47
N ALA A 82 3.59 16.38 23.29
CA ALA A 82 4.49 15.86 22.26
C ALA A 82 5.96 15.91 22.69
N SER A 83 6.37 16.95 23.42
CA SER A 83 7.71 17.03 24.01
C SER A 83 7.95 15.94 25.06
N ALA A 84 6.98 15.70 25.95
CA ALA A 84 7.04 14.59 26.90
C ALA A 84 7.16 13.23 26.19
N GLU A 85 6.44 13.05 25.08
CA GLU A 85 6.53 11.84 24.26
C GLU A 85 7.93 11.65 23.69
N GLY A 86 8.49 12.69 23.04
CA GLY A 86 9.84 12.66 22.46
C GLY A 86 10.93 12.35 23.50
N SER A 87 10.85 13.00 24.66
CA SER A 87 11.77 12.77 25.79
C SER A 87 11.67 11.35 26.36
N THR A 88 10.46 10.87 26.62
CA THR A 88 10.22 9.57 27.27
C THR A 88 10.56 8.39 26.34
N LEU A 89 10.25 8.52 25.05
CA LEU A 89 10.55 7.47 24.06
C LEU A 89 12.05 7.36 23.77
N SER A 90 12.76 8.50 23.72
CA SER A 90 14.16 8.56 23.29
C SER A 90 15.14 8.10 24.37
N THR A 91 14.79 8.29 25.65
CA THR A 91 15.61 7.91 26.81
C THR A 91 15.45 6.45 27.21
N TYR A 92 14.41 5.75 26.74
CA TYR A 92 14.20 4.33 27.00
C TYR A 92 15.35 3.45 26.50
N LYS A 93 15.77 2.50 27.34
CA LYS A 93 16.77 1.48 27.01
C LYS A 93 16.30 0.12 27.53
N PHE A 94 16.21 -0.87 26.66
CA PHE A 94 16.06 -2.26 27.08
C PHE A 94 17.41 -2.81 27.55
N GLN A 95 17.55 -3.01 28.87
CA GLN A 95 18.81 -3.41 29.50
C GLN A 95 18.62 -4.34 30.71
N GLU A 96 17.46 -4.97 30.84
CA GLU A 96 17.09 -5.77 32.01
C GLU A 96 18.05 -6.93 32.25
N TYR A 97 18.52 -7.54 31.16
CA TYR A 97 19.43 -8.69 31.15
C TYR A 97 20.90 -8.31 30.88
N LYS A 98 21.26 -7.02 30.95
CA LYS A 98 22.67 -6.60 30.90
C LYS A 98 23.26 -6.56 32.31
N THR A 99 24.48 -7.09 32.46
CA THR A 99 25.27 -6.97 33.70
C THR A 99 25.67 -5.51 33.98
N LYS A 100 26.09 -4.79 32.95
CA LYS A 100 26.35 -3.33 33.01
C LYS A 100 25.15 -2.56 32.46
N LYS A 101 24.43 -1.87 33.35
CA LYS A 101 23.28 -1.01 33.01
C LYS A 101 23.72 0.44 33.00
N SER A 102 23.26 1.21 32.02
CA SER A 102 23.43 2.67 32.01
C SER A 102 22.30 3.30 32.82
N PRO A 103 22.57 4.32 33.66
CA PRO A 103 21.50 5.03 34.34
C PRO A 103 20.56 5.68 33.31
N LEU A 104 19.27 5.73 33.65
CA LEU A 104 18.27 6.46 32.87
C LEU A 104 18.11 7.85 33.51
N PRO A 105 18.04 8.93 32.71
CA PRO A 105 17.83 10.26 33.26
C PRO A 105 16.39 10.42 33.77
N GLN A 106 16.21 11.23 34.82
CA GLN A 106 14.92 11.78 35.19
C GLN A 106 14.62 12.98 34.30
N VAL A 107 13.47 12.98 33.62
CA VAL A 107 13.07 14.05 32.71
C VAL A 107 11.81 14.73 33.22
N SER A 108 11.81 16.07 33.23
CA SER A 108 10.69 16.89 33.65
C SER A 108 10.48 18.11 32.75
N LEU A 109 9.27 18.66 32.75
CA LEU A 109 8.92 19.86 32.00
C LEU A 109 9.59 21.10 32.61
N PHE A 110 10.18 21.93 31.77
CA PHE A 110 10.55 23.31 32.08
C PHE A 110 9.45 24.23 31.59
N THR A 111 8.64 24.77 32.51
CA THR A 111 7.49 25.62 32.17
C THR A 111 7.25 26.74 33.19
N SER A 112 6.58 27.79 32.74
CA SER A 112 5.97 28.84 33.55
C SER A 112 4.43 28.89 33.41
N THR A 113 3.82 27.96 32.67
CA THR A 113 2.40 27.96 32.28
C THR A 113 1.59 26.89 33.05
N PRO A 114 0.41 27.21 33.60
CA PRO A 114 -0.36 26.26 34.43
C PRO A 114 -0.95 25.04 33.70
N GLU A 115 -1.27 25.11 32.39
CA GLU A 115 -1.90 23.98 31.67
C GLU A 115 -0.91 22.92 31.16
N GLU A 116 0.35 23.31 30.93
CA GLU A 116 1.37 22.43 30.36
C GLU A 116 1.73 21.21 31.24
N PRO A 117 1.75 21.28 32.58
CA PRO A 117 1.99 20.11 33.43
C PRO A 117 1.02 18.95 33.17
N THR A 118 -0.28 19.22 33.00
CA THR A 118 -1.29 18.20 32.70
C THR A 118 -1.07 17.57 31.32
N GLN A 119 -0.70 18.39 30.33
CA GLN A 119 -0.37 17.91 28.99
C GLN A 119 0.91 17.06 28.98
N TRP A 120 1.93 17.49 29.73
CA TRP A 120 3.18 16.75 29.90
C TRP A 120 2.96 15.40 30.58
N GLU A 121 2.15 15.36 31.63
CA GLU A 121 1.80 14.11 32.31
C GLU A 121 1.10 13.15 31.34
N ARG A 122 0.12 13.65 30.57
CA ARG A 122 -0.55 12.87 29.53
C ARG A 122 0.43 12.30 28.51
N GLY A 123 1.33 13.12 27.96
CA GLY A 123 2.35 12.67 27.01
C GLY A 123 3.35 11.68 27.59
N THR A 124 3.68 11.83 28.88
CA THR A 124 4.53 10.89 29.63
C THR A 124 3.83 9.53 29.78
N ILE A 125 2.53 9.51 30.08
CA ILE A 125 1.73 8.29 30.21
C ILE A 125 1.60 7.57 28.86
N THR A 126 1.27 8.29 27.78
CA THR A 126 1.12 7.68 26.44
C THR A 126 2.45 7.09 25.92
N ALA A 127 3.56 7.81 26.11
CA ALA A 127 4.88 7.30 25.74
C ALA A 127 5.35 6.15 26.63
N SER A 128 5.03 6.18 27.93
CA SER A 128 5.33 5.07 28.85
C SER A 128 4.55 3.81 28.49
N ALA A 129 3.30 3.94 28.06
CA ALA A 129 2.52 2.84 27.52
C ALA A 129 3.18 2.27 26.25
N GLN A 130 3.62 3.11 25.32
CA GLN A 130 4.39 2.62 24.16
C GLN A 130 5.69 1.92 24.58
N ASN A 131 6.42 2.44 25.57
CA ASN A 131 7.62 1.80 26.12
C ASN A 131 7.34 0.46 26.80
N LEU A 132 6.16 0.28 27.40
CA LEU A 132 5.70 -1.02 27.89
C LEU A 132 5.53 -2.00 26.71
N ALA A 133 4.87 -1.59 25.63
CA ALA A 133 4.78 -2.43 24.42
C ALA A 133 6.16 -2.77 23.85
N ARG A 134 7.13 -1.84 23.89
CA ARG A 134 8.53 -2.08 23.51
C ARG A 134 9.16 -3.13 24.41
N LYS A 135 9.05 -2.99 25.72
CA LYS A 135 9.60 -3.93 26.70
C LYS A 135 9.10 -5.35 26.45
N LEU A 136 7.79 -5.53 26.27
CA LEU A 136 7.21 -6.85 26.03
C LEU A 136 7.76 -7.47 24.73
N LYS A 137 7.92 -6.68 23.66
CA LYS A 137 8.48 -7.14 22.37
C LYS A 137 10.00 -7.34 22.37
N ASP A 138 10.75 -6.54 23.13
CA ASP A 138 12.21 -6.61 23.22
C ASP A 138 12.68 -7.81 24.07
N THR A 139 11.82 -8.27 24.99
CA THR A 139 12.11 -9.42 25.84
C THR A 139 12.27 -10.68 25.00
N PRO A 140 13.37 -11.44 25.15
CA PRO A 140 13.55 -12.72 24.44
C PRO A 140 12.40 -13.69 24.71
N SER A 141 11.98 -14.47 23.71
CA SER A 141 10.78 -15.32 23.80
C SER A 141 10.84 -16.37 24.91
N ASN A 142 12.04 -16.91 25.22
CA ASN A 142 12.21 -17.83 26.35
C ASN A 142 11.97 -17.16 27.73
N LEU A 143 11.95 -15.84 27.79
CA LEU A 143 11.65 -15.01 28.97
C LEU A 143 10.35 -14.21 28.81
N MET A 144 9.63 -14.42 27.70
CA MET A 144 8.34 -13.82 27.41
C MET A 144 7.46 -14.86 26.72
N THR A 145 7.32 -16.01 27.39
CA THR A 145 6.42 -17.09 26.93
C THR A 145 4.95 -16.67 27.08
N PRO A 146 3.97 -17.39 26.51
CA PRO A 146 2.54 -17.16 26.74
C PRO A 146 2.18 -17.08 28.23
N THR A 147 2.79 -17.94 29.06
CA THR A 147 2.60 -17.96 30.51
C THR A 147 3.16 -16.69 31.16
N ILE A 148 4.42 -16.34 30.88
CA ILE A 148 5.08 -15.17 31.47
C ILE A 148 4.41 -13.86 31.01
N PHE A 149 4.00 -13.78 29.75
CA PHE A 149 3.25 -12.64 29.23
C PHE A 149 1.94 -12.47 30.02
N ALA A 150 1.16 -13.55 30.20
CA ALA A 150 -0.09 -13.53 30.95
C ALA A 150 0.08 -13.06 32.40
N GLU A 151 1.09 -13.57 33.10
CA GLU A 151 1.40 -13.19 34.47
C GLU A 151 1.86 -11.72 34.56
N THR A 152 2.69 -11.27 33.61
CA THR A 152 3.13 -9.87 33.52
C THR A 152 1.94 -8.93 33.36
N VAL A 153 0.97 -9.28 32.50
CA VAL A 153 -0.25 -8.49 32.31
C VAL A 153 -1.10 -8.42 33.58
N LEU A 154 -1.27 -9.54 34.28
CA LEU A 154 -1.99 -9.57 35.56
C LEU A 154 -1.34 -8.65 36.61
N GLN A 155 -0.02 -8.66 36.71
CA GLN A 155 0.72 -7.77 37.62
C GLN A 155 0.54 -6.29 37.26
N LEU A 156 0.59 -5.95 35.96
CA LEU A 156 0.38 -4.58 35.48
C LEU A 156 -1.06 -4.08 35.70
N ALA A 157 -2.04 -4.99 35.61
CA ALA A 157 -3.45 -4.70 35.80
C ALA A 157 -3.86 -4.57 37.27
N THR A 158 -3.20 -5.29 38.19
CA THR A 158 -3.54 -5.33 39.63
C THR A 158 -3.69 -3.94 40.30
N PRO A 159 -2.80 -2.94 40.07
CA PRO A 159 -2.96 -1.61 40.65
C PRO A 159 -3.97 -0.71 39.91
N LEU A 160 -4.64 -1.21 38.87
CA LEU A 160 -5.56 -0.48 38.01
C LEU A 160 -6.93 -1.17 38.01
N ASP A 161 -8.00 -0.44 37.66
CA ASP A 161 -9.35 -1.01 37.54
C ASP A 161 -9.53 -1.85 36.25
N ILE A 162 -8.62 -2.79 36.01
CA ILE A 162 -8.62 -3.71 34.86
C ILE A 162 -8.79 -5.14 35.37
N SER A 163 -9.92 -5.77 35.05
CA SER A 163 -10.12 -7.20 35.33
C SER A 163 -9.37 -8.04 34.29
N VAL A 164 -8.67 -9.09 34.73
CA VAL A 164 -7.91 -10.00 33.87
C VAL A 164 -8.34 -11.44 34.12
N GLN A 165 -8.68 -12.16 33.06
CA GLN A 165 -8.94 -13.60 33.08
C GLN A 165 -7.91 -14.30 32.20
N ILE A 166 -7.18 -15.24 32.81
CA ILE A 166 -6.20 -16.08 32.13
C ILE A 166 -6.85 -17.44 31.85
N ARG A 167 -7.10 -17.74 30.58
CA ARG A 167 -7.71 -19.00 30.15
C ARG A 167 -6.65 -19.98 29.65
N ASP A 168 -6.91 -21.27 29.83
CA ASP A 168 -6.01 -22.37 29.50
C ASP A 168 -6.47 -23.17 28.27
N LYS A 169 -5.74 -24.23 27.95
CA LYS A 169 -6.04 -25.14 26.83
C LYS A 169 -7.43 -25.78 26.96
N GLN A 170 -7.82 -26.23 28.16
CA GLN A 170 -9.12 -26.87 28.37
C GLN A 170 -10.27 -25.90 28.09
N TRP A 171 -10.12 -24.63 28.46
CA TRP A 171 -11.08 -23.60 28.09
C TRP A 171 -11.15 -23.39 26.58
N ALA A 172 -10.01 -23.30 25.89
CA ALA A 172 -9.97 -23.15 24.43
C ALA A 172 -10.62 -24.34 23.69
N GLU A 173 -10.46 -25.57 24.20
CA GLU A 173 -11.14 -26.78 23.70
C GLU A 173 -12.66 -26.68 23.88
N ARG A 174 -13.14 -26.24 25.06
CA ARG A 174 -14.58 -26.02 25.31
C ARG A 174 -15.18 -24.93 24.41
N GLU A 175 -14.43 -23.86 24.16
CA GLU A 175 -14.80 -22.79 23.24
C GLU A 175 -14.59 -23.15 21.75
N LYS A 176 -14.13 -24.37 21.46
CA LYS A 176 -13.89 -24.88 20.10
C LYS A 176 -12.95 -24.00 19.28
N MET A 177 -11.91 -23.46 19.91
CA MET A 177 -10.91 -22.58 19.27
C MET A 177 -9.89 -23.39 18.46
N GLY A 178 -10.35 -24.04 17.38
CA GLY A 178 -9.50 -24.94 16.60
C GLY A 178 -8.32 -24.26 15.91
N GLY A 179 -8.39 -22.96 15.58
CA GLY A 179 -7.27 -22.17 15.07
C GLY A 179 -6.17 -21.99 16.12
N VAL A 180 -6.51 -21.55 17.33
CA VAL A 180 -5.58 -21.38 18.45
C VAL A 180 -4.95 -22.72 18.84
N LEU A 181 -5.76 -23.76 18.96
CA LEU A 181 -5.30 -25.11 19.34
C LEU A 181 -4.35 -25.70 18.31
N ALA A 182 -4.65 -25.53 17.01
CA ALA A 182 -3.86 -26.07 15.93
C ALA A 182 -2.48 -25.39 15.80
N VAL A 183 -2.37 -24.10 16.08
CA VAL A 183 -1.05 -23.44 16.13
C VAL A 183 -0.28 -23.88 17.37
N ALA A 184 -0.93 -23.87 18.54
CA ALA A 184 -0.29 -24.16 19.82
C ALA A 184 0.30 -25.58 19.94
N GLN A 185 -0.32 -26.59 19.34
CA GLN A 185 0.10 -27.99 19.46
C GLN A 185 1.52 -28.27 18.93
N GLY A 186 2.11 -27.34 18.17
CA GLY A 186 3.50 -27.45 17.72
C GLY A 186 4.54 -27.24 18.83
N SER A 187 4.21 -26.50 19.89
CA SER A 187 5.14 -26.19 21.00
C SER A 187 4.81 -26.98 22.27
N ASN A 188 5.82 -27.17 23.12
CA ASN A 188 5.66 -27.67 24.49
C ASN A 188 5.22 -26.57 25.47
N GLU A 189 5.37 -25.30 25.09
CA GLU A 189 4.96 -24.18 25.93
C GLU A 189 3.42 -24.08 25.95
N PRO A 190 2.79 -24.03 27.15
CA PRO A 190 1.34 -24.01 27.24
C PRO A 190 0.71 -22.75 26.63
N LEU A 191 -0.33 -22.93 25.81
CA LEU A 191 -1.14 -21.80 25.32
C LEU A 191 -1.83 -21.07 26.48
N ARG A 192 -2.03 -19.76 26.30
CA ARG A 192 -2.86 -18.92 27.17
C ARG A 192 -3.79 -18.07 26.31
N PHE A 193 -4.99 -17.79 26.80
CA PHE A 193 -5.87 -16.82 26.18
C PHE A 193 -6.26 -15.78 27.24
N LEU A 194 -5.87 -14.52 27.03
CA LEU A 194 -6.20 -13.43 27.95
C LEU A 194 -7.50 -12.76 27.54
N GLU A 195 -8.37 -12.53 28.52
CA GLU A 195 -9.53 -11.63 28.42
C GLU A 195 -9.38 -10.52 29.47
N LEU A 196 -9.18 -9.27 29.04
CA LEU A 196 -9.12 -8.09 29.91
C LEU A 196 -10.41 -7.29 29.79
N SER A 197 -10.80 -6.62 30.88
CA SER A 197 -11.97 -5.75 30.94
C SER A 197 -11.63 -4.46 31.70
N TYR A 198 -11.62 -3.34 30.98
CA TYR A 198 -11.58 -2.00 31.57
C TYR A 198 -12.95 -1.36 31.39
N LYS A 199 -13.69 -1.17 32.49
CA LYS A 199 -15.08 -0.67 32.45
C LYS A 199 -15.24 0.57 33.31
N LYS A 200 -15.20 1.74 32.67
CA LYS A 200 -15.50 3.07 33.24
C LYS A 200 -16.68 3.76 32.55
N SER A 201 -17.40 3.04 31.69
CA SER A 201 -18.66 3.43 31.05
C SER A 201 -19.59 2.21 31.01
N ASP A 202 -20.90 2.45 31.00
CA ASP A 202 -21.93 1.42 30.81
C ASP A 202 -22.28 1.16 29.34
N SER A 203 -21.67 1.88 28.40
CA SER A 203 -21.83 1.61 26.97
C SER A 203 -21.33 0.21 26.58
N ASP A 204 -21.86 -0.31 25.47
CA ASP A 204 -21.32 -1.53 24.84
C ASP A 204 -19.81 -1.37 24.59
N PRO A 205 -19.02 -2.45 24.79
CA PRO A 205 -17.59 -2.33 24.77
C PRO A 205 -17.04 -2.12 23.35
N PHE A 206 -15.92 -1.43 23.26
CA PHE A 206 -14.98 -1.62 22.16
C PHE A 206 -14.21 -2.91 22.42
N VAL A 207 -14.09 -3.79 21.43
CA VAL A 207 -13.27 -5.01 21.56
C VAL A 207 -11.98 -4.84 20.78
N LEU A 208 -10.85 -4.96 21.47
CA LEU A 208 -9.51 -5.00 20.89
C LEU A 208 -9.01 -6.46 20.86
N VAL A 209 -8.42 -6.89 19.75
CA VAL A 209 -7.85 -8.23 19.60
C VAL A 209 -6.38 -8.11 19.19
N GLY A 210 -5.46 -8.74 19.92
CA GLY A 210 -4.03 -8.67 19.62
C GLY A 210 -3.45 -10.04 19.29
N LYS A 211 -2.79 -10.18 18.13
CA LYS A 211 -1.99 -11.39 17.81
C LYS A 211 -0.89 -11.57 18.86
N GLY A 212 -0.84 -12.75 19.49
CA GLY A 212 0.08 -13.07 20.58
C GLY A 212 0.98 -14.27 20.29
N VAL A 213 1.65 -14.32 19.13
CA VAL A 213 2.64 -15.38 18.87
C VAL A 213 3.96 -14.97 19.53
N THR A 214 4.31 -15.60 20.67
CA THR A 214 5.48 -15.19 21.46
C THR A 214 6.81 -15.55 20.82
N PHE A 215 6.80 -16.54 19.93
CA PHE A 215 7.88 -16.82 18.99
C PHE A 215 7.33 -17.51 17.74
N ASP A 216 7.74 -17.02 16.58
CA ASP A 216 7.33 -17.56 15.29
C ASP A 216 8.52 -18.09 14.48
N SER A 217 8.66 -19.42 14.48
CA SER A 217 9.63 -20.10 13.61
C SER A 217 9.07 -20.39 12.21
N GLY A 218 7.76 -20.18 12.01
CA GLY A 218 6.97 -20.61 10.86
C GLY A 218 6.41 -22.03 10.94
N GLY A 219 6.76 -22.80 11.97
CA GLY A 219 6.31 -24.19 12.09
C GLY A 219 6.98 -25.08 11.03
N ILE A 220 6.20 -25.96 10.38
CA ILE A 220 6.71 -26.85 9.32
C ILE A 220 7.12 -26.05 8.07
N SER A 221 6.38 -25.00 7.73
CA SER A 221 6.76 -23.98 6.74
C SER A 221 7.83 -23.03 7.29
N ILE A 222 8.97 -23.60 7.68
CA ILE A 222 10.01 -22.94 8.47
C ILE A 222 10.57 -21.67 7.81
N LYS A 223 10.76 -20.61 8.62
CA LYS A 223 11.42 -19.38 8.19
C LYS A 223 12.92 -19.58 7.95
N PRO A 224 13.56 -18.75 7.09
CA PRO A 224 15.00 -18.68 7.03
C PRO A 224 15.63 -18.25 8.37
N SER A 225 16.85 -18.71 8.65
CA SER A 225 17.58 -18.36 9.88
C SER A 225 17.90 -16.86 10.01
N ALA A 226 18.16 -16.18 8.89
CA ALA A 226 18.53 -14.78 8.88
C ALA A 226 17.38 -13.88 9.38
N GLY A 227 17.61 -13.18 10.50
CA GLY A 227 16.63 -12.27 11.10
C GLY A 227 15.48 -12.95 11.84
N MET A 228 15.51 -14.28 12.01
CA MET A 228 14.47 -15.02 12.75
C MET A 228 14.38 -14.59 14.22
N ASP A 229 15.46 -14.05 14.80
CA ASP A 229 15.44 -13.53 16.16
C ASP A 229 14.41 -12.40 16.33
N GLU A 230 14.13 -11.60 15.29
CA GLU A 230 13.11 -10.55 15.31
C GLU A 230 11.70 -11.11 15.60
N MET A 231 11.46 -12.41 15.37
CA MET A 231 10.16 -13.06 15.58
C MET A 231 9.77 -13.21 17.05
N ARG A 232 10.66 -12.84 18.00
CA ARG A 232 10.23 -12.56 19.38
C ARG A 232 9.24 -11.39 19.47
N GLY A 233 9.27 -10.49 18.49
CA GLY A 233 8.35 -9.36 18.38
C GLY A 233 6.99 -9.71 17.77
N ASP A 234 6.73 -10.98 17.45
CA ASP A 234 5.52 -11.42 16.73
C ASP A 234 4.25 -11.49 17.60
N MET A 235 4.42 -11.16 18.88
CA MET A 235 3.38 -10.83 19.85
C MET A 235 3.13 -9.31 19.90
N GLY A 236 3.57 -8.58 18.87
CA GLY A 236 3.54 -7.13 18.83
C GLY A 236 2.14 -6.53 18.87
N GLY A 237 1.15 -7.25 18.32
CA GLY A 237 -0.27 -6.89 18.40
C GLY A 237 -0.81 -6.99 19.82
N ALA A 238 -0.57 -8.13 20.48
CA ALA A 238 -0.87 -8.36 21.90
C ALA A 238 -0.28 -7.28 22.80
N ALA A 239 1.02 -6.98 22.62
CA ALA A 239 1.72 -5.96 23.40
C ALA A 239 1.07 -4.58 23.25
N SER A 240 0.66 -4.21 22.04
CA SER A 240 0.10 -2.89 21.75
C SER A 240 -1.32 -2.71 22.30
N VAL A 241 -2.20 -3.72 22.23
CA VAL A 241 -3.56 -3.60 22.81
C VAL A 241 -3.54 -3.60 24.34
N VAL A 242 -2.67 -4.41 24.95
CA VAL A 242 -2.47 -4.44 26.41
C VAL A 242 -1.92 -3.09 26.89
N ALA A 243 -0.89 -2.58 26.21
CA ALA A 243 -0.31 -1.30 26.56
C ALA A 243 -1.28 -0.13 26.35
N ALA A 244 -2.12 -0.18 25.31
CA ALA A 244 -3.15 0.83 25.07
C ALA A 244 -4.17 0.86 26.21
N VAL A 245 -4.69 -0.30 26.64
CA VAL A 245 -5.64 -0.36 27.77
C VAL A 245 -5.00 0.07 29.09
N TYR A 246 -3.72 -0.27 29.30
CA TYR A 246 -2.94 0.23 30.43
C TYR A 246 -2.83 1.76 30.41
N GLY A 247 -2.53 2.36 29.25
CA GLY A 247 -2.49 3.80 29.07
C GLY A 247 -3.84 4.48 29.32
N LEU A 248 -4.93 3.94 28.77
CA LEU A 248 -6.30 4.44 28.98
C LEU A 248 -6.70 4.44 30.45
N ALA A 249 -6.39 3.36 31.18
CA ALA A 249 -6.67 3.25 32.61
C ALA A 249 -5.84 4.24 33.44
N ARG A 250 -4.57 4.44 33.10
CA ARG A 250 -3.69 5.44 33.73
C ARG A 250 -4.16 6.88 33.48
N LEU A 251 -4.77 7.15 32.33
CA LEU A 251 -5.38 8.43 31.99
C LEU A 251 -6.79 8.61 32.58
N GLY A 252 -7.40 7.55 33.13
CA GLY A 252 -8.76 7.60 33.66
C GLY A 252 -9.85 7.82 32.60
N VAL A 253 -9.62 7.41 31.35
CA VAL A 253 -10.59 7.62 30.26
C VAL A 253 -11.89 6.86 30.54
N ALA A 254 -13.03 7.56 30.53
CA ALA A 254 -14.35 7.00 30.78
C ALA A 254 -14.86 6.19 29.58
N THR A 255 -14.44 4.93 29.46
CA THR A 255 -14.80 4.04 28.35
C THR A 255 -14.96 2.59 28.81
N HIS A 256 -15.51 1.75 27.94
CA HIS A 256 -15.62 0.30 28.17
C HIS A 256 -14.84 -0.43 27.07
N VAL A 257 -13.74 -1.08 27.45
CA VAL A 257 -12.85 -1.79 26.53
C VAL A 257 -12.67 -3.23 27.00
N LYS A 258 -12.87 -4.17 26.07
CA LYS A 258 -12.51 -5.58 26.21
C LYS A 258 -11.26 -5.84 25.38
N VAL A 259 -10.30 -6.59 25.91
CA VAL A 259 -9.10 -6.98 25.16
C VAL A 259 -9.00 -8.51 25.13
N LEU A 260 -8.81 -9.07 23.93
CA LEU A 260 -8.67 -10.50 23.69
C LEU A 260 -7.27 -10.79 23.13
N VAL A 261 -6.53 -11.69 23.77
CA VAL A 261 -5.16 -12.02 23.35
C VAL A 261 -4.96 -13.54 23.35
N PRO A 262 -5.04 -14.21 22.18
CA PRO A 262 -4.56 -15.59 22.03
C PRO A 262 -3.03 -15.61 22.06
N LEU A 263 -2.44 -16.30 23.03
CA LEU A 263 -1.00 -16.43 23.22
C LEU A 263 -0.52 -17.87 22.96
N VAL A 264 0.38 -18.02 21.99
CA VAL A 264 0.94 -19.31 21.55
C VAL A 264 2.40 -19.13 21.10
N GLU A 265 3.13 -20.24 20.95
CA GLU A 265 4.32 -20.29 20.09
C GLU A 265 3.98 -21.05 18.79
N ASN A 266 4.65 -20.70 17.69
CA ASN A 266 4.56 -21.45 16.43
C ASN A 266 5.88 -22.18 16.17
N MET A 267 5.89 -23.50 16.42
CA MET A 267 7.10 -24.33 16.44
C MET A 267 6.95 -25.59 15.58
N PRO A 268 8.00 -26.04 14.86
CA PRO A 268 8.00 -27.35 14.24
C PRO A 268 8.17 -28.44 15.31
N SER A 269 7.34 -29.47 15.25
CA SER A 269 7.48 -30.69 16.05
C SER A 269 6.70 -31.82 15.39
N GLY A 270 6.79 -33.04 15.95
CA GLY A 270 5.97 -34.17 15.49
C GLY A 270 4.45 -33.98 15.70
N GLY A 271 4.05 -33.01 16.54
CA GLY A 271 2.64 -32.65 16.78
C GLY A 271 2.18 -31.37 16.07
N ALA A 272 3.07 -30.70 15.32
CA ALA A 272 2.73 -29.45 14.64
C ALA A 272 1.70 -29.64 13.52
N ILE A 273 0.92 -28.59 13.25
CA ILE A 273 0.13 -28.49 12.00
C ILE A 273 1.01 -28.68 10.78
N LYS A 274 0.46 -29.30 9.74
CA LYS A 274 1.15 -29.60 8.48
C LYS A 274 0.48 -28.85 7.33
N PRO A 275 1.25 -28.43 6.30
CA PRO A 275 0.68 -27.95 5.05
C PRO A 275 -0.38 -28.91 4.48
N GLY A 276 -1.57 -28.40 4.19
CA GLY A 276 -2.73 -29.15 3.70
C GLY A 276 -3.66 -29.69 4.77
N ASP A 277 -3.33 -29.57 6.07
CA ASP A 277 -4.27 -29.90 7.15
C ASP A 277 -5.52 -29.00 7.08
N VAL A 278 -6.69 -29.57 7.38
CA VAL A 278 -7.95 -28.82 7.48
C VAL A 278 -8.38 -28.76 8.93
N ILE A 279 -8.58 -27.55 9.45
CA ILE A 279 -9.01 -27.30 10.83
C ILE A 279 -10.42 -26.68 10.85
N THR A 280 -11.16 -26.84 11.94
CA THR A 280 -12.45 -26.16 12.14
C THR A 280 -12.28 -25.09 13.21
N THR A 281 -12.56 -23.84 12.88
CA THR A 281 -12.44 -22.71 13.82
C THR A 281 -13.67 -22.59 14.73
N ARG A 282 -13.61 -21.69 15.70
CA ARG A 282 -14.73 -21.37 16.60
C ARG A 282 -15.99 -20.94 15.85
N SER A 283 -15.86 -20.29 14.70
CA SER A 283 -17.01 -19.88 13.89
C SER A 283 -17.73 -21.06 13.21
N GLY A 284 -17.15 -22.26 13.26
CA GLY A 284 -17.61 -23.44 12.54
C GLY A 284 -17.08 -23.53 11.11
N LYS A 285 -16.39 -22.51 10.60
CA LYS A 285 -15.77 -22.54 9.27
C LYS A 285 -14.55 -23.46 9.25
N THR A 286 -14.39 -24.18 8.16
CA THR A 286 -13.22 -25.01 7.86
C THR A 286 -12.12 -24.20 7.18
N VAL A 287 -10.87 -24.39 7.62
CA VAL A 287 -9.69 -23.70 7.09
C VAL A 287 -8.66 -24.71 6.61
N CYS A 288 -8.27 -24.65 5.33
CA CYS A 288 -7.09 -25.34 4.81
C CYS A 288 -5.83 -24.55 5.17
N VAL A 289 -4.90 -25.22 5.83
CA VAL A 289 -3.63 -24.64 6.30
C VAL A 289 -2.53 -25.02 5.31
N ASP A 290 -2.39 -24.27 4.21
CA ASP A 290 -1.37 -24.57 3.19
C ASP A 290 0.02 -24.07 3.57
N ASN A 291 0.10 -23.10 4.49
CA ASN A 291 1.37 -22.61 5.01
C ASN A 291 1.24 -22.34 6.52
N THR A 292 2.06 -23.02 7.31
CA THR A 292 2.01 -22.93 8.77
C THR A 292 2.66 -21.66 9.33
N ASP A 293 3.33 -20.87 8.48
CA ASP A 293 3.85 -19.52 8.75
C ASP A 293 2.79 -18.42 8.53
N ALA A 294 1.57 -18.83 8.18
CA ALA A 294 0.39 -17.99 8.17
C ALA A 294 -0.50 -18.34 9.38
N GLU A 295 0.11 -18.48 10.55
CA GLU A 295 -0.48 -18.88 11.84
C GLU A 295 -1.26 -17.74 12.52
N GLY A 296 -0.77 -16.50 12.38
CA GLY A 296 -1.33 -15.35 13.10
C GLY A 296 -2.80 -15.13 12.76
N ARG A 297 -3.18 -15.36 11.50
CA ARG A 297 -4.57 -15.27 11.06
C ARG A 297 -5.43 -16.43 11.61
N LEU A 298 -4.86 -17.60 11.88
CA LEU A 298 -5.57 -18.74 12.46
C LEU A 298 -5.96 -18.46 13.91
N ILE A 299 -5.03 -17.95 14.73
CA ILE A 299 -5.32 -17.64 16.13
C ILE A 299 -6.27 -16.43 16.26
N LEU A 300 -6.17 -15.47 15.33
CA LEU A 300 -7.08 -14.33 15.27
C LEU A 300 -8.48 -14.74 14.81
N ALA A 301 -8.64 -15.71 13.92
CA ALA A 301 -9.96 -16.18 13.48
C ALA A 301 -10.86 -16.59 14.66
N ASP A 302 -10.30 -17.33 15.63
CA ASP A 302 -11.04 -17.73 16.82
C ASP A 302 -11.32 -16.55 17.76
N ALA A 303 -10.32 -15.68 17.99
CA ALA A 303 -10.46 -14.52 18.87
C ALA A 303 -11.47 -13.50 18.32
N LEU A 304 -11.44 -13.25 17.01
CA LEU A 304 -12.41 -12.41 16.29
C LEU A 304 -13.82 -13.02 16.37
N SER A 305 -13.96 -14.33 16.18
CA SER A 305 -15.25 -15.00 16.37
C SER A 305 -15.74 -14.87 17.83
N TYR A 306 -14.86 -15.05 18.82
CA TYR A 306 -15.18 -14.91 20.24
C TYR A 306 -15.58 -13.49 20.63
N SER A 307 -15.09 -12.46 19.94
CA SER A 307 -15.46 -11.06 20.19
C SER A 307 -16.98 -10.82 20.13
N GLY A 308 -17.73 -11.59 19.33
CA GLY A 308 -19.19 -11.47 19.20
C GLY A 308 -19.95 -11.74 20.49
N VAL A 309 -19.37 -12.47 21.45
CA VAL A 309 -19.97 -12.73 22.78
C VAL A 309 -20.24 -11.43 23.53
N PHE A 310 -19.43 -10.40 23.30
CA PHE A 310 -19.51 -9.13 24.02
C PHE A 310 -20.41 -8.09 23.37
N LYS A 311 -21.05 -8.40 22.23
CA LYS A 311 -21.86 -7.47 21.43
C LYS A 311 -21.15 -6.12 21.23
N PRO A 312 -19.94 -6.13 20.63
CA PRO A 312 -19.11 -4.94 20.55
C PRO A 312 -19.75 -3.83 19.72
N ARG A 313 -19.49 -2.58 20.10
CA ARG A 313 -19.82 -1.43 19.25
C ARG A 313 -19.01 -1.44 17.96
N TRP A 314 -17.76 -1.88 18.04
CA TRP A 314 -16.90 -2.24 16.92
C TRP A 314 -15.74 -3.12 17.41
N VAL A 315 -15.09 -3.81 16.49
CA VAL A 315 -13.92 -4.67 16.75
C VAL A 315 -12.69 -4.07 16.06
N LEU A 316 -11.56 -4.01 16.76
CA LEU A 316 -10.27 -3.68 16.18
C LEU A 316 -9.31 -4.81 16.50
N ASP A 317 -8.71 -5.41 15.48
CA ASP A 317 -7.57 -6.31 15.67
C ASP A 317 -6.26 -5.72 15.14
N ILE A 318 -5.16 -6.12 15.76
CA ILE A 318 -3.82 -5.68 15.39
C ILE A 318 -2.84 -6.85 15.45
N ALA A 319 -1.98 -6.92 14.43
CA ALA A 319 -1.04 -8.01 14.30
C ALA A 319 0.22 -7.63 13.51
N THR A 320 1.35 -8.21 13.89
CA THR A 320 2.51 -8.38 13.02
C THR A 320 2.21 -9.50 12.02
N LEU A 321 1.39 -9.21 11.00
CA LEU A 321 0.72 -10.28 10.25
C LEU A 321 1.47 -10.69 9.00
N THR A 322 1.98 -9.74 8.20
CA THR A 322 2.53 -10.09 6.88
C THR A 322 3.84 -9.40 6.54
N GLY A 323 4.77 -10.15 5.95
CA GLY A 323 5.94 -9.55 5.28
C GLY A 323 5.53 -8.62 4.12
N ALA A 324 4.37 -8.86 3.49
CA ALA A 324 3.85 -8.06 2.39
C ALA A 324 3.60 -6.59 2.77
N ILE A 325 3.17 -6.29 4.01
CA ILE A 325 2.96 -4.89 4.42
C ILE A 325 4.30 -4.16 4.59
N ARG A 326 5.37 -4.88 5.01
CA ARG A 326 6.74 -4.33 5.09
C ARG A 326 7.23 -3.95 3.69
N VAL A 327 6.90 -4.74 2.67
CA VAL A 327 7.23 -4.41 1.27
C VAL A 327 6.42 -3.20 0.78
N ALA A 328 5.13 -3.14 1.11
CA ALA A 328 4.23 -2.09 0.67
C ALA A 328 4.54 -0.71 1.29
N LEU A 329 4.65 -0.63 2.62
CA LEU A 329 4.72 0.63 3.37
C LEU A 329 6.03 0.83 4.15
N GLY A 330 6.86 -0.21 4.26
CA GLY A 330 8.07 -0.17 5.09
C GLY A 330 7.76 0.12 6.56
N GLY A 331 8.61 0.93 7.20
CA GLY A 331 8.42 1.38 8.58
C GLY A 331 7.65 2.69 8.71
N ALA A 332 7.10 3.25 7.63
CA ALA A 332 6.52 4.58 7.66
C ALA A 332 5.17 4.66 8.39
N ALA A 333 4.31 3.66 8.19
CA ALA A 333 2.95 3.59 8.74
C ALA A 333 2.48 2.14 8.92
N CYS A 334 1.47 1.93 9.76
CA CYS A 334 0.73 0.67 9.81
C CYS A 334 -0.25 0.58 8.63
N GLY A 335 -0.43 -0.62 8.07
CA GLY A 335 -1.47 -0.86 7.06
C GLY A 335 -2.82 -1.13 7.72
N VAL A 336 -3.86 -0.40 7.34
CA VAL A 336 -5.20 -0.52 7.95
C VAL A 336 -6.23 -0.98 6.94
N PHE A 337 -6.96 -2.03 7.28
CA PHE A 337 -8.08 -2.55 6.52
C PHE A 337 -9.38 -2.33 7.31
N SER A 338 -10.42 -1.82 6.67
CA SER A 338 -11.67 -1.50 7.35
C SER A 338 -12.88 -1.79 6.47
N ASN A 339 -13.95 -2.30 7.09
CA ASN A 339 -15.28 -2.32 6.49
C ASN A 339 -16.10 -1.04 6.78
N SER A 340 -15.55 -0.10 7.55
CA SER A 340 -16.18 1.15 7.97
C SER A 340 -15.27 2.35 7.70
N ASN A 341 -15.70 3.25 6.79
CA ASN A 341 -14.95 4.46 6.43
C ASN A 341 -14.76 5.38 7.65
N ALA A 342 -15.83 5.61 8.41
CA ALA A 342 -15.81 6.49 9.58
C ALA A 342 -14.83 6.01 10.67
N LEU A 343 -14.72 4.68 10.88
CA LEU A 343 -13.73 4.14 11.81
C LEU A 343 -12.31 4.35 11.30
N TYR A 344 -12.06 4.14 10.01
CA TYR A 344 -10.74 4.37 9.42
C TYR A 344 -10.33 5.85 9.52
N GLU A 345 -11.23 6.77 9.16
CA GLU A 345 -10.97 8.22 9.21
C GLU A 345 -10.61 8.67 10.63
N GLY A 346 -11.37 8.23 11.63
CA GLY A 346 -11.05 8.54 13.03
C GLY A 346 -9.68 7.99 13.47
N LEU A 347 -9.30 6.80 12.97
CA LEU A 347 -8.01 6.18 13.27
C LEU A 347 -6.85 6.90 12.55
N GLU A 348 -7.04 7.33 11.31
CA GLU A 348 -6.08 8.13 10.54
C GLU A 348 -5.82 9.48 11.21
N GLU A 349 -6.87 10.18 11.65
CA GLU A 349 -6.74 11.45 12.38
C GLU A 349 -5.95 11.28 13.68
N ALA A 350 -6.21 10.20 14.43
CA ALA A 350 -5.44 9.85 15.61
C ALA A 350 -3.97 9.55 15.26
N GLY A 351 -3.72 8.85 14.15
CA GLY A 351 -2.38 8.61 13.63
C GLY A 351 -1.63 9.90 13.29
N SER A 352 -2.33 10.86 12.69
CA SER A 352 -1.80 12.19 12.34
C SER A 352 -1.39 13.00 13.58
N ARG A 353 -2.23 13.05 14.63
CA ARG A 353 -1.91 13.75 15.89
C ARG A 353 -0.73 13.12 16.64
N THR A 354 -0.68 11.79 16.65
CA THR A 354 0.35 11.03 17.37
C THR A 354 1.66 10.89 16.57
N GLY A 355 1.65 11.17 15.27
CA GLY A 355 2.79 10.92 14.39
C GLY A 355 3.05 9.44 14.10
N ASP A 356 2.24 8.54 14.68
CA ASP A 356 2.30 7.12 14.40
C ASP A 356 1.24 6.76 13.35
N ARG A 357 1.65 6.99 12.10
CA ARG A 357 0.75 7.05 10.94
C ARG A 357 0.03 5.74 10.65
N MET A 358 -1.17 5.91 10.11
CA MET A 358 -2.05 4.85 9.62
C MET A 358 -2.27 5.05 8.13
N TRP A 359 -2.23 3.98 7.33
CA TRP A 359 -2.46 4.05 5.89
C TRP A 359 -3.49 3.03 5.45
N ARG A 360 -4.53 3.47 4.74
CA ARG A 360 -5.58 2.58 4.25
C ARG A 360 -5.03 1.60 3.22
N MET A 361 -5.41 0.35 3.39
CA MET A 361 -5.22 -0.73 2.43
C MET A 361 -6.59 -1.28 1.99
N PRO A 362 -6.72 -1.76 0.74
CA PRO A 362 -8.01 -2.13 0.16
C PRO A 362 -8.54 -3.45 0.74
N LEU A 363 -9.84 -3.49 1.09
CA LEU A 363 -10.56 -4.67 1.61
C LEU A 363 -11.62 -5.17 0.60
N TRP A 364 -11.19 -5.33 -0.65
CA TRP A 364 -12.05 -5.67 -1.79
C TRP A 364 -12.43 -7.14 -1.87
N LYS A 365 -13.62 -7.41 -2.43
CA LYS A 365 -14.12 -8.77 -2.76
C LYS A 365 -13.12 -9.55 -3.60
N TYR A 366 -12.35 -8.87 -4.46
CA TYR A 366 -11.24 -9.46 -5.21
C TYR A 366 -10.34 -10.33 -4.31
N TYR A 367 -9.94 -9.84 -3.14
CA TYR A 367 -9.07 -10.58 -2.23
C TYR A 367 -9.84 -11.65 -1.44
N THR A 368 -11.11 -11.42 -1.11
CA THR A 368 -11.96 -12.44 -0.49
C THR A 368 -12.10 -13.66 -1.40
N LYS A 369 -12.29 -13.47 -2.70
CA LYS A 369 -12.36 -14.58 -3.65
C LYS A 369 -11.07 -15.42 -3.68
N MET A 370 -9.91 -14.77 -3.57
CA MET A 370 -8.61 -15.45 -3.54
C MET A 370 -8.43 -16.42 -2.37
N VAL A 371 -9.19 -16.23 -1.27
CA VAL A 371 -9.08 -17.06 -0.06
C VAL A 371 -10.32 -17.93 0.19
N ALA A 372 -11.52 -17.51 -0.24
CA ALA A 372 -12.78 -18.15 0.12
C ALA A 372 -13.49 -18.89 -1.04
N GLU A 373 -13.16 -18.63 -2.31
CA GLU A 373 -13.77 -19.40 -3.42
C GLU A 373 -13.07 -20.76 -3.58
N ASN A 374 -13.47 -21.76 -2.80
CA ASN A 374 -12.91 -23.12 -2.80
C ASN A 374 -14.01 -24.19 -2.84
N THR A 375 -13.65 -25.42 -3.24
CA THR A 375 -14.60 -26.55 -3.38
C THR A 375 -14.59 -27.55 -2.22
N ALA A 376 -13.50 -27.64 -1.45
CA ALA A 376 -13.30 -28.69 -0.43
C ALA A 376 -13.32 -28.19 1.02
N TYR A 377 -13.21 -26.88 1.24
CA TYR A 377 -13.14 -26.22 2.54
C TYR A 377 -13.62 -24.77 2.38
N ASP A 378 -13.99 -24.10 3.47
CA ASP A 378 -14.60 -22.76 3.39
C ASP A 378 -13.56 -21.68 3.04
N VAL A 379 -12.39 -21.71 3.68
CA VAL A 379 -11.35 -20.69 3.52
C VAL A 379 -9.95 -21.33 3.47
N ASN A 380 -9.04 -20.79 2.65
CA ASN A 380 -7.62 -21.15 2.70
C ASN A 380 -6.83 -20.09 3.47
N ASN A 381 -5.88 -20.50 4.32
CA ASN A 381 -5.05 -19.55 5.06
C ASN A 381 -4.03 -18.80 4.19
N LEU A 382 -3.88 -19.17 2.91
CA LEU A 382 -3.18 -18.42 1.87
C LEU A 382 -4.10 -18.02 0.71
N GLY A 383 -3.76 -16.89 0.06
CA GLY A 383 -4.42 -16.49 -1.19
C GLY A 383 -3.83 -17.18 -2.41
N LYS A 384 -4.66 -17.53 -3.40
CA LYS A 384 -4.27 -18.20 -4.66
C LYS A 384 -3.29 -17.41 -5.55
N GLY A 385 -3.01 -16.14 -5.24
CA GLY A 385 -2.23 -15.21 -6.08
C GLY A 385 -0.70 -15.27 -5.98
N LYS A 386 -0.11 -16.33 -5.40
CA LYS A 386 1.37 -16.50 -5.27
C LYS A 386 2.07 -15.27 -4.66
N GLY A 387 1.56 -14.75 -3.55
CA GLY A 387 2.14 -13.59 -2.83
C GLY A 387 1.73 -12.21 -3.35
N ARG A 388 0.91 -12.12 -4.42
CA ARG A 388 0.30 -10.87 -4.88
C ARG A 388 -0.78 -10.40 -3.89
N GLY A 389 -0.69 -9.16 -3.40
CA GLY A 389 -1.66 -8.60 -2.45
C GLY A 389 -1.67 -9.35 -1.11
N GLY A 390 -0.50 -9.73 -0.59
CA GLY A 390 -0.38 -10.63 0.57
C GLY A 390 -1.08 -10.13 1.83
N SER A 391 -0.97 -8.84 2.15
CA SER A 391 -1.66 -8.22 3.29
C SER A 391 -3.16 -8.13 3.06
N CYS A 392 -3.59 -7.82 1.83
CA CYS A 392 -5.00 -7.73 1.46
C CYS A 392 -5.72 -9.07 1.54
N THR A 393 -5.07 -10.16 1.11
CA THR A 393 -5.62 -11.53 1.25
C THR A 393 -5.63 -11.99 2.70
N ALA A 394 -4.65 -11.59 3.53
CA ALA A 394 -4.67 -11.85 4.97
C ALA A 394 -5.83 -11.13 5.67
N ALA A 395 -6.05 -9.84 5.35
CA ALA A 395 -7.20 -9.11 5.86
C ALA A 395 -8.53 -9.69 5.34
N ALA A 396 -8.59 -10.11 4.08
CA ALA A 396 -9.77 -10.76 3.52
C ALA A 396 -10.06 -12.11 4.21
N PHE A 397 -9.03 -12.86 4.62
CA PHE A 397 -9.18 -14.04 5.47
C PHE A 397 -9.80 -13.67 6.83
N LEU A 398 -9.25 -12.66 7.52
CA LEU A 398 -9.77 -12.24 8.83
C LEU A 398 -11.22 -11.76 8.77
N LYS A 399 -11.60 -11.07 7.69
CA LYS A 399 -12.97 -10.59 7.42
C LYS A 399 -14.02 -11.71 7.51
N GLU A 400 -13.66 -12.94 7.16
CA GLU A 400 -14.56 -14.11 7.19
C GLU A 400 -14.93 -14.56 8.61
N PHE A 401 -14.22 -14.08 9.65
CA PHE A 401 -14.43 -14.48 11.04
C PHE A 401 -14.98 -13.34 11.93
N ILE A 402 -15.21 -12.17 11.34
CA ILE A 402 -15.82 -11.04 12.03
C ILE A 402 -17.30 -11.34 12.30
N PRO A 403 -17.82 -11.05 13.50
CA PRO A 403 -19.24 -11.19 13.78
C PRO A 403 -20.09 -10.42 12.76
N GLU A 404 -21.24 -11.00 12.38
CA GLU A 404 -22.10 -10.37 11.40
C GLU A 404 -22.54 -8.96 11.85
N LYS A 405 -22.53 -8.00 10.92
CA LYS A 405 -23.00 -6.61 11.13
C LYS A 405 -22.18 -5.85 12.17
N THR A 406 -20.92 -6.22 12.36
CA THR A 406 -19.97 -5.51 13.22
C THR A 406 -19.00 -4.68 12.39
N ASP A 407 -18.90 -3.39 12.73
CA ASP A 407 -17.85 -2.52 12.19
C ASP A 407 -16.48 -3.00 12.69
N TRP A 408 -15.51 -3.06 11.78
CA TRP A 408 -14.24 -3.72 12.02
C TRP A 408 -13.06 -3.01 11.36
N LEU A 409 -11.96 -2.95 12.13
CA LEU A 409 -10.63 -2.50 11.70
C LEU A 409 -9.60 -3.62 11.93
N HIS A 410 -8.78 -3.90 10.92
CA HIS A 410 -7.54 -4.67 11.07
C HIS A 410 -6.33 -3.77 10.84
N ILE A 411 -5.36 -3.83 11.75
CA ILE A 411 -4.08 -3.13 11.64
C ILE A 411 -2.96 -4.16 11.45
N ASP A 412 -2.37 -4.22 10.24
CA ASP A 412 -1.13 -4.94 10.00
C ASP A 412 0.07 -4.03 10.31
N MET A 413 0.71 -4.31 11.44
CA MET A 413 1.82 -3.52 12.00
C MET A 413 3.19 -4.16 11.76
N ALA A 414 3.30 -5.22 10.94
CA ALA A 414 4.59 -5.88 10.69
C ALA A 414 5.64 -4.92 10.09
N GLY A 415 5.19 -3.93 9.30
CA GLY A 415 6.01 -2.82 8.76
C GLY A 415 6.78 -2.06 9.83
N VAL A 416 6.11 -1.80 10.96
CA VAL A 416 6.58 -0.90 12.02
C VAL A 416 7.08 -1.64 13.26
N MET A 417 7.22 -2.97 13.22
CA MET A 417 7.56 -3.79 14.39
C MET A 417 8.90 -3.41 15.05
N GLY A 418 9.94 -3.31 14.22
CA GLY A 418 11.32 -3.11 14.64
C GLY A 418 11.79 -1.67 14.57
N GLN A 419 13.11 -1.49 14.70
CA GLN A 419 13.75 -0.18 14.62
C GLN A 419 13.58 0.45 13.23
N ASP A 420 13.42 1.76 13.23
CA ASP A 420 13.43 2.60 12.05
C ASP A 420 14.30 3.84 12.32
N GLU A 421 15.23 4.16 11.42
CA GLU A 421 16.20 5.25 11.61
C GLU A 421 15.59 6.65 11.42
N TYR A 422 14.42 6.74 10.78
CA TYR A 422 13.75 8.01 10.52
C TYR A 422 12.92 8.50 11.72
N PHE A 423 12.54 7.62 12.63
CA PHE A 423 11.87 7.97 13.89
C PHE A 423 12.93 8.24 14.97
N THR A 424 13.54 9.42 14.92
CA THR A 424 14.72 9.77 15.75
C THR A 424 14.45 9.77 17.26
N TYR A 425 13.18 9.84 17.67
CA TYR A 425 12.75 9.70 19.05
C TYR A 425 12.59 8.24 19.52
N LEU A 426 12.79 7.25 18.66
CA LEU A 426 12.85 5.84 19.03
C LEU A 426 14.30 5.33 19.07
N GLY A 427 14.67 4.64 20.15
CA GLY A 427 15.99 4.01 20.28
C GLY A 427 16.09 2.69 19.51
N LYS A 428 17.25 2.02 19.59
CA LYS A 428 17.42 0.66 19.06
C LYS A 428 16.45 -0.32 19.74
N GLY A 429 16.00 -1.33 18.98
CA GLY A 429 15.07 -2.36 19.45
C GLY A 429 13.69 -2.27 18.81
N MET A 430 12.71 -2.89 19.45
CA MET A 430 11.32 -2.89 19.02
C MET A 430 10.68 -1.52 19.21
N SER A 431 9.73 -1.16 18.33
CA SER A 431 9.20 0.21 18.25
C SER A 431 8.05 0.50 19.24
N GLY A 432 7.27 -0.52 19.62
CA GLY A 432 6.05 -0.34 20.42
C GLY A 432 4.88 0.27 19.64
N ARG A 433 5.05 0.60 18.37
CA ARG A 433 4.04 1.23 17.53
C ARG A 433 2.89 0.25 17.22
N PRO A 434 1.62 0.70 17.04
CA PRO A 434 1.11 2.06 17.10
C PRO A 434 0.36 2.40 18.41
N THR A 435 0.93 2.05 19.57
CA THR A 435 0.23 2.13 20.88
C THR A 435 -0.36 3.51 21.19
N ARG A 436 0.34 4.61 20.88
CA ARG A 436 -0.16 5.97 21.14
C ARG A 436 -1.40 6.30 20.31
N THR A 437 -1.45 5.85 19.05
CA THR A 437 -2.64 6.03 18.20
C THR A 437 -3.84 5.27 18.71
N LEU A 438 -3.65 4.05 19.23
CA LEU A 438 -4.75 3.27 19.81
C LEU A 438 -5.38 3.99 21.01
N ILE A 439 -4.56 4.57 21.88
CA ILE A 439 -5.03 5.35 23.04
C ILE A 439 -5.85 6.56 22.57
N ASP A 440 -5.28 7.38 21.67
CA ASP A 440 -5.92 8.59 21.16
C ASP A 440 -7.22 8.30 20.38
N PHE A 441 -7.23 7.23 19.57
CA PHE A 441 -8.41 6.79 18.81
C PHE A 441 -9.56 6.34 19.71
N ILE A 442 -9.30 5.51 20.71
CA ILE A 442 -10.35 4.96 21.60
C ILE A 442 -10.98 6.08 22.44
N GLU A 443 -10.17 7.01 22.92
CA GLU A 443 -10.66 8.20 23.63
C GLU A 443 -11.58 9.04 22.74
N ALA A 444 -11.18 9.29 21.48
CA ALA A 444 -12.03 10.01 20.53
C ALA A 444 -13.34 9.26 20.19
N GLN A 445 -13.29 7.93 20.02
CA GLN A 445 -14.45 7.10 19.64
C GLN A 445 -15.53 6.98 20.73
N SER A 446 -15.19 7.29 21.97
CA SER A 446 -16.11 7.25 23.12
C SER A 446 -17.28 8.26 23.01
N THR A 447 -17.42 8.98 21.88
CA THR A 447 -18.35 10.11 21.67
C THR A 447 -19.39 9.99 20.51
N LYS A 448 -19.52 8.88 19.73
CA LYS A 448 -20.41 8.78 18.51
C LYS A 448 -21.32 7.52 18.44
N THR A 449 -22.37 7.39 17.59
CA THR A 449 -23.15 6.11 17.35
C THR A 449 -23.84 5.98 15.95
N GLY A 450 -23.86 4.75 15.36
CA GLY A 450 -24.94 4.18 14.49
C GLY A 450 -24.59 3.49 13.12
N ASN A 451 -25.23 2.33 12.75
CA ASN A 451 -25.78 1.88 11.41
C ASN A 451 -26.23 0.37 11.22
N LYS A 452 -26.85 -0.03 10.06
CA LYS A 452 -27.48 -1.35 9.61
C LYS A 452 -27.26 -1.66 8.05
N VAL A 453 -27.94 -2.61 7.30
CA VAL A 453 -27.74 -4.06 6.85
C VAL A 453 -28.34 -4.31 5.38
N LYS A 454 -28.03 -5.42 4.58
CA LYS A 454 -28.95 -6.35 3.76
C LYS A 454 -28.36 -7.27 2.57
N GLU A 455 -29.18 -8.28 2.08
CA GLU A 455 -29.24 -9.57 1.18
C GLU A 455 -28.80 -9.83 -0.35
N GLY A 456 -29.18 -10.97 -1.05
CA GLY A 456 -29.41 -11.22 -2.57
C GLY A 456 -29.36 -12.69 -3.26
N LYS A 457 -29.91 -12.96 -4.52
CA LYS A 457 -29.43 -13.79 -5.76
C LYS A 457 -30.43 -14.59 -6.78
N THR A 458 -30.02 -15.00 -8.07
CA THR A 458 -30.77 -15.69 -9.28
C THR A 458 -29.95 -16.48 -10.46
N PHE A 459 -30.56 -16.98 -11.64
CA PHE A 459 -30.18 -18.07 -12.70
C PHE A 459 -30.52 -17.93 -14.30
N GLN A 460 -30.37 -18.98 -15.22
CA GLN A 460 -30.31 -19.05 -16.77
C GLN A 460 -31.21 -20.11 -17.60
N PHE A 461 -31.48 -19.97 -18.95
CA PHE A 461 -32.28 -20.85 -19.91
C PHE A 461 -31.83 -21.03 -21.41
N TRP A 462 -32.55 -21.85 -22.23
CA TRP A 462 -32.36 -22.14 -23.69
C TRP A 462 -33.69 -22.25 -24.51
N GLY A 463 -33.68 -21.95 -25.83
CA GLY A 463 -34.73 -22.35 -26.81
C GLY A 463 -35.92 -21.40 -27.06
N LEU A 464 -35.72 -20.08 -26.97
CA LEU A 464 -36.80 -19.11 -26.78
C LEU A 464 -37.46 -18.51 -28.05
N CYS A 465 -36.75 -18.36 -29.18
CA CYS A 465 -37.35 -17.82 -30.42
C CYS A 465 -36.59 -18.22 -31.70
N GLU A 466 -37.21 -18.00 -32.87
CA GLU A 466 -36.67 -18.36 -34.19
C GLU A 466 -35.53 -17.43 -34.67
N ASP A 467 -35.54 -16.16 -34.28
CA ASP A 467 -34.55 -15.16 -34.72
C ASP A 467 -33.17 -15.34 -34.06
N PHE A 468 -33.11 -16.04 -32.93
CA PHE A 468 -31.89 -16.25 -32.17
C PHE A 468 -31.66 -17.73 -31.89
N GLN A 469 -30.65 -18.30 -32.56
CA GLN A 469 -30.22 -19.69 -32.37
C GLN A 469 -29.89 -20.03 -30.89
N SER A 470 -29.45 -19.03 -30.11
CA SER A 470 -29.13 -19.16 -28.70
C SER A 470 -29.33 -17.82 -27.99
N VAL A 471 -30.05 -17.83 -26.87
CA VAL A 471 -30.24 -16.67 -25.98
C VAL A 471 -29.54 -16.94 -24.66
N VAL A 472 -28.58 -16.09 -24.29
CA VAL A 472 -27.89 -16.16 -23.00
C VAL A 472 -28.42 -15.07 -22.09
N VAL A 473 -29.19 -15.45 -21.08
CA VAL A 473 -29.63 -14.53 -20.03
C VAL A 473 -28.54 -14.43 -18.97
N VAL A 474 -28.11 -13.20 -18.66
CA VAL A 474 -27.11 -12.96 -17.61
C VAL A 474 -27.75 -12.21 -16.45
N GLY A 475 -27.65 -12.76 -15.25
CA GLY A 475 -28.19 -12.11 -14.04
C GLY A 475 -27.36 -10.89 -13.65
N LEU A 476 -27.98 -9.71 -13.66
CA LEU A 476 -27.35 -8.43 -13.27
C LEU A 476 -27.23 -8.26 -11.74
N GLY A 477 -27.74 -9.19 -10.93
CA GLY A 477 -27.72 -9.09 -9.48
C GLY A 477 -28.76 -8.13 -8.90
N LYS A 478 -28.48 -7.54 -7.72
CA LYS A 478 -29.33 -6.51 -7.10
C LYS A 478 -29.20 -5.19 -7.88
N LYS A 479 -30.13 -4.24 -7.67
CA LYS A 479 -29.98 -2.86 -8.17
C LYS A 479 -28.64 -2.32 -7.70
N SER A 480 -27.69 -2.29 -8.63
CA SER A 480 -26.29 -1.96 -8.38
C SER A 480 -26.19 -0.51 -7.93
N LYS A 481 -25.26 -0.23 -7.00
CA LYS A 481 -25.00 1.16 -6.63
C LYS A 481 -24.27 1.86 -7.78
N GLN A 482 -24.54 3.15 -7.96
CA GLN A 482 -23.73 3.98 -8.86
C GLN A 482 -22.27 4.07 -8.38
N ARG A 483 -22.01 3.91 -7.08
CA ARG A 483 -20.68 3.79 -6.47
C ARG A 483 -20.74 2.89 -5.24
N ASP A 484 -19.85 1.90 -5.17
CA ASP A 484 -19.55 1.16 -3.93
C ASP A 484 -18.29 1.78 -3.29
N ASP A 485 -18.46 2.41 -2.13
CA ASP A 485 -17.38 3.12 -1.44
C ASP A 485 -16.31 2.21 -0.83
N LEU A 486 -16.60 0.91 -0.67
CA LEU A 486 -15.59 -0.07 -0.26
C LEU A 486 -14.80 -0.56 -1.47
N GLU A 487 -15.48 -0.84 -2.58
CA GLU A 487 -14.85 -1.38 -3.80
C GLU A 487 -14.21 -0.30 -4.69
N LEU A 488 -14.59 0.97 -4.51
CA LEU A 488 -14.22 2.13 -5.34
C LEU A 488 -14.52 1.93 -6.82
N ILE A 489 -15.68 1.34 -7.12
CA ILE A 489 -16.17 1.12 -8.48
C ILE A 489 -17.63 1.52 -8.63
N CYS A 490 -18.01 1.86 -9.85
CA CYS A 490 -19.41 1.91 -10.27
C CYS A 490 -19.92 0.48 -10.52
N GLU A 491 -20.66 -0.09 -9.57
CA GLU A 491 -21.14 -1.48 -9.67
C GLU A 491 -22.06 -1.67 -10.88
N GLU A 492 -22.86 -0.67 -11.25
CA GLU A 492 -23.74 -0.71 -12.43
C GLU A 492 -22.96 -0.93 -13.73
N LYS A 493 -21.95 -0.09 -13.98
CA LYS A 493 -21.09 -0.19 -15.16
C LYS A 493 -20.26 -1.46 -15.17
N GLU A 494 -19.74 -1.87 -14.01
CA GLU A 494 -18.95 -3.09 -13.92
C GLU A 494 -19.81 -4.34 -14.15
N THR A 495 -21.05 -4.33 -13.68
CA THR A 495 -22.03 -5.40 -13.94
C THR A 495 -22.32 -5.51 -15.44
N ALA A 496 -22.56 -4.40 -16.12
CA ALA A 496 -22.77 -4.36 -17.58
C ALA A 496 -21.59 -4.98 -18.35
N ARG A 497 -20.34 -4.62 -18.00
CA ARG A 497 -19.12 -5.22 -18.60
C ARG A 497 -19.05 -6.72 -18.41
N ILE A 498 -19.23 -7.18 -17.16
CA ILE A 498 -19.14 -8.61 -16.81
C ILE A 498 -20.23 -9.39 -17.54
N ALA A 499 -21.47 -8.86 -17.59
CA ALA A 499 -22.60 -9.49 -18.21
C ALA A 499 -22.40 -9.66 -19.73
N ALA A 500 -22.08 -8.56 -20.42
CA ALA A 500 -21.80 -8.56 -21.85
C ALA A 500 -20.65 -9.51 -22.21
N ALA A 501 -19.57 -9.50 -21.43
CA ALA A 501 -18.41 -10.36 -21.63
C ALA A 501 -18.73 -11.85 -21.42
N ALA A 502 -19.52 -12.19 -20.41
CA ALA A 502 -19.94 -13.56 -20.14
C ALA A 502 -20.79 -14.12 -21.29
N GLY A 503 -21.79 -13.36 -21.75
CA GLY A 503 -22.62 -13.73 -22.91
C GLY A 503 -21.79 -13.91 -24.18
N CYS A 504 -20.92 -12.95 -24.51
CA CYS A 504 -20.06 -13.02 -25.68
C CYS A 504 -19.16 -14.26 -25.68
N ARG A 505 -18.56 -14.62 -24.53
CA ARG A 505 -17.72 -15.81 -24.43
C ARG A 505 -18.48 -17.11 -24.64
N VAL A 506 -19.65 -17.25 -24.04
CA VAL A 506 -20.47 -18.47 -24.18
C VAL A 506 -20.90 -18.66 -25.62
N LEU A 507 -21.37 -17.60 -26.28
CA LEU A 507 -21.78 -17.64 -27.68
C LEU A 507 -20.59 -17.89 -28.62
N SER A 508 -19.45 -17.22 -28.39
CA SER A 508 -18.23 -17.44 -29.18
C SER A 508 -17.67 -18.86 -29.04
N ALA A 509 -17.78 -19.47 -27.86
CA ALA A 509 -17.38 -20.85 -27.63
C ALA A 509 -18.28 -21.86 -28.37
N SER A 510 -19.48 -21.43 -28.75
CA SER A 510 -20.46 -22.20 -29.52
C SER A 510 -20.41 -21.90 -31.03
N ASP A 511 -19.30 -21.31 -31.51
CA ASP A 511 -19.06 -20.91 -32.91
C ASP A 511 -20.11 -19.95 -33.51
N ILE A 512 -20.81 -19.19 -32.65
CA ILE A 512 -21.72 -18.12 -33.08
C ILE A 512 -20.89 -16.91 -33.49
N LYS A 513 -21.04 -16.48 -34.75
CA LYS A 513 -20.23 -15.42 -35.36
C LYS A 513 -20.83 -14.03 -35.24
N ASN A 514 -22.15 -13.92 -35.12
CA ASN A 514 -22.85 -12.65 -35.01
C ASN A 514 -23.55 -12.60 -33.64
N ILE A 515 -23.12 -11.68 -32.79
CA ILE A 515 -23.60 -11.56 -31.41
C ILE A 515 -24.28 -10.20 -31.26
N HIS A 516 -25.51 -10.22 -30.78
CA HIS A 516 -26.28 -9.04 -30.41
C HIS A 516 -26.33 -8.94 -28.89
N VAL A 517 -25.94 -7.79 -28.33
CA VAL A 517 -25.80 -7.58 -26.87
C VAL A 517 -26.71 -6.43 -26.45
N GLU A 518 -27.52 -6.61 -25.41
CA GLU A 518 -28.32 -5.52 -24.85
C GLU A 518 -27.45 -4.52 -24.06
N SER A 519 -27.99 -3.34 -23.74
CA SER A 519 -27.23 -2.31 -23.03
C SER A 519 -26.94 -2.66 -21.57
N PHE A 520 -27.73 -3.56 -20.95
CA PHE A 520 -27.67 -3.88 -19.52
C PHE A 520 -27.70 -2.63 -18.60
N GLY A 521 -28.33 -1.55 -19.07
CA GLY A 521 -28.40 -0.25 -18.38
C GLY A 521 -27.31 0.75 -18.78
N ASP A 522 -26.20 0.31 -19.38
CA ASP A 522 -25.11 1.19 -19.85
C ASP A 522 -24.46 0.61 -21.13
N ALA A 523 -24.88 1.14 -22.29
CA ALA A 523 -24.46 0.62 -23.60
C ALA A 523 -22.95 0.76 -23.85
N ALA A 524 -22.30 1.79 -23.29
CA ALA A 524 -20.86 1.97 -23.40
C ALA A 524 -20.10 0.86 -22.65
N SER A 525 -20.48 0.56 -21.42
CA SER A 525 -19.86 -0.48 -20.59
C SER A 525 -20.12 -1.89 -21.15
N SER A 526 -21.30 -2.11 -21.73
CA SER A 526 -21.61 -3.35 -22.45
C SER A 526 -20.76 -3.52 -23.72
N ALA A 527 -20.52 -2.44 -24.47
CA ALA A 527 -19.59 -2.44 -25.59
C ALA A 527 -18.15 -2.73 -25.14
N GLU A 528 -17.73 -2.15 -24.02
CA GLU A 528 -16.41 -2.41 -23.43
C GLU A 528 -16.23 -3.89 -23.06
N GLY A 529 -17.18 -4.46 -22.29
CA GLY A 529 -17.14 -5.87 -21.90
C GLY A 529 -17.09 -6.82 -23.09
N SER A 530 -17.90 -6.53 -24.11
CA SER A 530 -17.94 -7.29 -25.37
C SER A 530 -16.62 -7.22 -26.15
N THR A 531 -16.08 -6.02 -26.33
CA THR A 531 -14.88 -5.76 -27.16
C THR A 531 -13.60 -6.26 -26.48
N LEU A 532 -13.49 -6.12 -25.16
CA LEU A 532 -12.34 -6.59 -24.39
C LEU A 532 -12.28 -8.13 -24.32
N SER A 533 -13.43 -8.78 -24.17
CA SER A 533 -13.52 -10.23 -23.95
C SER A 533 -13.34 -11.06 -25.22
N THR A 534 -13.64 -10.48 -26.38
CA THR A 534 -13.53 -11.14 -27.69
C THR A 534 -12.15 -10.98 -28.31
N TYR A 535 -11.32 -10.05 -27.83
CA TYR A 535 -9.94 -9.87 -28.30
C TYR A 535 -9.08 -11.12 -28.10
N LYS A 536 -8.30 -11.47 -29.13
CA LYS A 536 -7.29 -12.52 -29.09
C LYS A 536 -6.02 -12.04 -29.79
N PHE A 537 -4.89 -12.09 -29.11
CA PHE A 537 -3.59 -11.93 -29.75
C PHE A 537 -3.20 -13.21 -30.50
N GLN A 538 -3.23 -13.15 -31.83
CA GLN A 538 -3.00 -14.31 -32.69
C GLN A 538 -2.27 -13.96 -34.01
N GLU A 539 -1.60 -12.80 -34.06
CA GLU A 539 -0.97 -12.28 -35.28
C GLU A 539 0.08 -13.25 -35.84
N TYR A 540 0.83 -13.90 -34.95
CA TYR A 540 1.90 -14.85 -35.27
C TYR A 540 1.47 -16.33 -35.20
N LYS A 541 0.17 -16.62 -35.09
CA LYS A 541 -0.35 -17.99 -35.20
C LYS A 541 -0.66 -18.32 -36.67
N THR A 542 -0.22 -19.49 -37.13
CA THR A 542 -0.60 -20.03 -38.44
C THR A 542 -2.09 -20.37 -38.50
N LYS A 543 -2.63 -20.96 -37.43
CA LYS A 543 -4.07 -21.21 -37.25
C LYS A 543 -4.69 -20.11 -36.37
N LYS A 544 -5.48 -19.23 -36.99
CA LYS A 544 -6.23 -18.17 -36.31
C LYS A 544 -7.67 -18.62 -36.05
N SER A 545 -8.20 -18.30 -34.88
CA SER A 545 -9.63 -18.47 -34.61
C SER A 545 -10.39 -17.25 -35.15
N PRO A 546 -11.56 -17.42 -35.79
CA PRO A 546 -12.40 -16.29 -36.16
C PRO A 546 -12.79 -15.51 -34.91
N LEU A 547 -12.87 -14.18 -35.05
CA LEU A 547 -13.40 -13.30 -34.01
C LEU A 547 -14.88 -13.04 -34.33
N PRO A 548 -15.77 -13.05 -33.32
CA PRO A 548 -17.18 -12.74 -33.54
C PRO A 548 -17.33 -11.25 -33.92
N GLN A 549 -18.35 -10.95 -34.71
CA GLN A 549 -18.88 -9.61 -34.87
C GLN A 549 -19.89 -9.34 -33.75
N VAL A 550 -19.67 -8.29 -32.97
CA VAL A 550 -20.54 -7.92 -31.84
C VAL A 550 -21.20 -6.58 -32.12
N SER A 551 -22.51 -6.48 -31.91
CA SER A 551 -23.30 -5.27 -32.10
C SER A 551 -24.33 -5.08 -30.99
N LEU A 552 -24.73 -3.83 -30.76
CA LEU A 552 -25.78 -3.49 -29.79
C LEU A 552 -27.15 -3.94 -30.31
N PHE A 553 -27.91 -4.64 -29.47
CA PHE A 553 -29.35 -4.86 -29.67
C PHE A 553 -30.12 -3.71 -29.03
N THR A 554 -30.55 -2.73 -29.84
CA THR A 554 -31.34 -1.59 -29.35
C THR A 554 -32.24 -0.98 -30.43
N SER A 555 -33.36 -0.41 -30.00
CA SER A 555 -34.17 0.51 -30.78
C SER A 555 -33.87 1.99 -30.51
N ALA A 556 -33.05 2.32 -29.50
CA ALA A 556 -32.75 3.69 -29.08
C ALA A 556 -31.50 4.27 -29.79
N PRO A 557 -31.59 5.41 -30.49
CA PRO A 557 -30.45 6.04 -31.15
C PRO A 557 -29.33 6.46 -30.18
N GLU A 558 -29.65 6.97 -28.99
CA GLU A 558 -28.67 7.48 -28.03
C GLU A 558 -27.73 6.37 -27.53
N GLU A 559 -28.25 5.15 -27.35
CA GLU A 559 -27.45 4.00 -26.92
C GLU A 559 -26.42 3.58 -28.00
N ARG A 560 -26.69 3.85 -29.29
CA ARG A 560 -25.73 3.56 -30.37
C ARG A 560 -24.49 4.44 -30.26
N THR A 561 -24.66 5.72 -29.95
CA THR A 561 -23.54 6.64 -29.71
C THR A 561 -22.73 6.21 -28.49
N GLN A 562 -23.40 5.80 -27.41
CA GLN A 562 -22.72 5.28 -26.21
C GLN A 562 -21.95 3.99 -26.51
N TRP A 563 -22.55 3.06 -27.25
CA TRP A 563 -21.90 1.83 -27.69
C TRP A 563 -20.65 2.10 -28.51
N GLU A 564 -20.72 2.99 -29.51
CA GLU A 564 -19.58 3.36 -30.33
C GLU A 564 -18.43 3.93 -29.48
N ARG A 565 -18.75 4.81 -28.53
CA ARG A 565 -17.76 5.33 -27.56
C ARG A 565 -17.12 4.20 -26.76
N GLY A 566 -17.91 3.27 -26.22
CA GLY A 566 -17.40 2.11 -25.48
C GLY A 566 -16.53 1.19 -26.34
N THR A 567 -16.90 0.96 -27.60
CA THR A 567 -16.09 0.20 -28.58
C THR A 567 -14.76 0.88 -28.87
N ILE A 568 -14.73 2.20 -29.07
CA ILE A 568 -13.50 2.97 -29.31
C ILE A 568 -12.59 2.88 -28.08
N THR A 569 -13.11 3.12 -26.89
CA THR A 569 -12.38 3.09 -25.62
C THR A 569 -11.79 1.69 -25.33
N ALA A 570 -12.56 0.62 -25.53
CA ALA A 570 -12.04 -0.75 -25.40
C ALA A 570 -11.06 -1.14 -26.51
N SER A 571 -11.24 -0.64 -27.74
CA SER A 571 -10.30 -0.85 -28.84
C SER A 571 -8.96 -0.17 -28.57
N ALA A 572 -8.96 1.02 -27.97
CA ALA A 572 -7.75 1.67 -27.49
C ALA A 572 -7.03 0.80 -26.44
N GLN A 573 -7.75 0.27 -25.44
CA GLN A 573 -7.13 -0.67 -24.50
C GLN A 573 -6.59 -1.93 -25.21
N ASN A 574 -7.29 -2.48 -26.20
CA ASN A 574 -6.81 -3.61 -26.99
C ASN A 574 -5.57 -3.26 -27.84
N LEU A 575 -5.42 -2.01 -28.28
CA LEU A 575 -4.17 -1.54 -28.90
C LEU A 575 -3.01 -1.58 -27.90
N ALA A 576 -3.21 -1.10 -26.67
CA ALA A 576 -2.20 -1.23 -25.61
C ALA A 576 -1.87 -2.71 -25.32
N ARG A 577 -2.87 -3.60 -25.33
CA ARG A 577 -2.67 -5.06 -25.20
C ARG A 577 -1.81 -5.60 -26.33
N LYS A 578 -2.14 -5.25 -27.58
CA LYS A 578 -1.39 -5.67 -28.77
C LYS A 578 0.08 -5.27 -28.67
N LEU A 579 0.36 -4.00 -28.39
CA LEU A 579 1.74 -3.51 -28.28
C LEU A 579 2.54 -4.26 -27.20
N LYS A 580 1.91 -4.62 -26.07
CA LYS A 580 2.55 -5.36 -24.97
C LYS A 580 2.63 -6.87 -25.21
N ASP A 581 1.67 -7.45 -25.93
CA ASP A 581 1.61 -8.89 -26.23
C ASP A 581 2.64 -9.27 -27.30
N THR A 582 2.97 -8.35 -28.21
CA THR A 582 3.99 -8.56 -29.23
C THR A 582 5.35 -8.90 -28.59
N PRO A 583 6.02 -9.98 -29.01
CA PRO A 583 7.36 -10.31 -28.55
C PRO A 583 8.35 -9.16 -28.76
N SER A 584 9.28 -8.95 -27.84
CA SER A 584 10.19 -7.78 -27.87
C SER A 584 11.05 -7.71 -29.13
N ASN A 585 11.47 -8.84 -29.69
CA ASN A 585 12.20 -8.89 -30.96
C ASN A 585 11.36 -8.41 -32.17
N LEU A 586 10.04 -8.31 -32.02
CA LEU A 586 9.08 -7.79 -33.00
C LEU A 586 8.39 -6.51 -32.51
N MET A 587 8.84 -5.95 -31.39
CA MET A 587 8.38 -4.70 -30.80
C MET A 587 9.57 -3.96 -30.19
N THR A 588 10.63 -3.79 -30.97
CA THR A 588 11.82 -3.03 -30.57
C THR A 588 11.47 -1.53 -30.46
N PRO A 589 12.35 -0.68 -29.87
CA PRO A 589 12.17 0.77 -29.86
C PRO A 589 11.88 1.36 -31.25
N THR A 590 12.56 0.85 -32.29
CA THR A 590 12.37 1.27 -33.68
C THR A 590 10.98 0.85 -34.19
N ILE A 591 10.62 -0.42 -34.04
CA ILE A 591 9.32 -0.94 -34.53
C ILE A 591 8.15 -0.31 -33.79
N PHE A 592 8.27 -0.08 -32.48
CA PHE A 592 7.27 0.62 -31.69
C PHE A 592 7.06 2.05 -32.24
N ALA A 593 8.15 2.79 -32.47
CA ALA A 593 8.08 4.15 -33.00
C ALA A 593 7.41 4.24 -34.39
N GLU A 594 7.76 3.33 -35.29
CA GLU A 594 7.16 3.24 -36.63
C GLU A 594 5.67 2.85 -36.56
N THR A 595 5.32 1.91 -35.69
CA THR A 595 3.93 1.49 -35.47
C THR A 595 3.08 2.67 -34.98
N VAL A 596 3.60 3.48 -34.06
CA VAL A 596 2.91 4.68 -33.56
C VAL A 596 2.72 5.73 -34.66
N LEU A 597 3.73 5.97 -35.49
CA LEU A 597 3.61 6.89 -36.62
C LEU A 597 2.52 6.45 -37.61
N GLN A 598 2.43 5.15 -37.91
CA GLN A 598 1.38 4.60 -38.78
C GLN A 598 -0.01 4.78 -38.18
N LEU A 599 -0.17 4.53 -36.88
CA LEU A 599 -1.44 4.69 -36.17
C LEU A 599 -1.89 6.16 -36.07
N ALA A 600 -0.94 7.08 -35.98
CA ALA A 600 -1.17 8.52 -35.89
C ALA A 600 -1.46 9.17 -37.25
N THR A 601 -0.92 8.63 -38.36
CA THR A 601 -1.08 9.22 -39.71
C THR A 601 -2.54 9.55 -40.09
N PRO A 602 -3.54 8.69 -39.84
CA PRO A 602 -4.95 9.00 -40.18
C PRO A 602 -5.69 9.86 -39.13
N LEU A 603 -5.06 10.21 -38.01
CA LEU A 603 -5.70 10.87 -36.87
C LEU A 603 -4.83 12.06 -36.49
N ASP A 604 -5.23 13.31 -36.77
CA ASP A 604 -4.50 14.59 -36.54
C ASP A 604 -3.57 14.68 -35.28
N ILE A 605 -2.52 13.87 -35.25
CA ILE A 605 -1.57 13.64 -34.16
C ILE A 605 -0.20 13.79 -34.81
N SER A 606 0.50 14.85 -34.44
CA SER A 606 1.88 15.04 -34.88
C SER A 606 2.79 14.07 -34.12
N VAL A 607 3.70 13.39 -34.82
CA VAL A 607 4.67 12.46 -34.23
C VAL A 607 6.08 12.89 -34.63
N GLN A 608 6.96 13.06 -33.64
CA GLN A 608 8.38 13.27 -33.84
C GLN A 608 9.15 12.09 -33.25
N ILE A 609 9.96 11.44 -34.08
CA ILE A 609 10.83 10.33 -33.68
C ILE A 609 12.25 10.88 -33.54
N ARG A 610 12.77 10.90 -32.32
CA ARG A 610 14.13 11.37 -32.00
C ARG A 610 15.09 10.20 -31.83
N ASP A 611 16.35 10.44 -32.17
CA ASP A 611 17.42 9.45 -32.15
C ASP A 611 18.41 9.69 -30.99
N LYS A 612 19.47 8.86 -30.95
CA LYS A 612 20.56 8.97 -29.97
C LYS A 612 21.26 10.33 -29.99
N GLN A 613 21.54 10.89 -31.17
CA GLN A 613 22.23 12.18 -31.28
C GLN A 613 21.39 13.32 -30.71
N TRP A 614 20.07 13.27 -30.88
CA TRP A 614 19.17 14.19 -30.21
C TRP A 614 19.19 14.04 -28.69
N ALA A 615 19.13 12.81 -28.17
CA ALA A 615 19.19 12.55 -26.73
C ALA A 615 20.52 13.03 -26.09
N GLU A 616 21.64 12.89 -26.80
CA GLU A 616 22.96 13.44 -26.39
C GLU A 616 22.93 14.97 -26.32
N ARG A 617 22.34 15.65 -27.31
CA ARG A 617 22.19 17.11 -27.32
C ARG A 617 21.28 17.60 -26.19
N GLU A 618 20.22 16.88 -25.89
CA GLU A 618 19.31 17.14 -24.75
C GLU A 618 19.89 16.69 -23.39
N LYS A 619 21.11 16.13 -23.38
CA LYS A 619 21.80 15.65 -22.16
C LYS A 619 20.98 14.61 -21.38
N MET A 620 20.29 13.71 -22.07
CA MET A 620 19.47 12.66 -21.46
C MET A 620 20.32 11.49 -20.95
N GLY A 621 21.16 11.75 -19.94
CA GLY A 621 22.09 10.76 -19.43
C GLY A 621 21.45 9.51 -18.82
N GLY A 622 20.22 9.58 -18.30
CA GLY A 622 19.44 8.42 -17.86
C GLY A 622 19.04 7.51 -19.01
N VAL A 623 18.44 8.06 -20.07
CA VAL A 623 18.05 7.32 -21.28
C VAL A 623 19.27 6.71 -21.96
N LEU A 624 20.35 7.50 -22.13
CA LEU A 624 21.58 7.06 -22.78
C LEU A 624 22.26 5.92 -22.02
N ALA A 625 22.30 6.02 -20.68
CA ALA A 625 22.97 5.04 -19.83
C ALA A 625 22.22 3.69 -19.78
N VAL A 626 20.88 3.69 -19.87
CA VAL A 626 20.14 2.42 -20.00
C VAL A 626 20.33 1.83 -21.41
N ALA A 627 20.20 2.67 -22.45
CA ALA A 627 20.24 2.23 -23.85
C ALA A 627 21.57 1.60 -24.27
N GLN A 628 22.72 2.06 -23.73
CA GLN A 628 24.04 1.58 -24.13
C GLN A 628 24.29 0.09 -23.85
N GLY A 629 23.42 -0.57 -23.06
CA GLY A 629 23.47 -2.00 -22.83
C GLY A 629 23.05 -2.85 -24.05
N SER A 630 22.22 -2.32 -24.95
CA SER A 630 21.72 -3.03 -26.14
C SER A 630 22.33 -2.51 -27.45
N ASN A 631 22.36 -3.38 -28.47
CA ASN A 631 22.66 -3.01 -29.85
C ASN A 631 21.46 -2.38 -30.56
N GLU A 632 20.24 -2.56 -30.03
CA GLU A 632 19.04 -1.99 -30.60
C GLU A 632 19.02 -0.46 -30.37
N PRO A 633 18.84 0.36 -31.43
CA PRO A 633 18.91 1.81 -31.30
C PRO A 633 17.81 2.38 -30.40
N LEU A 634 18.18 3.28 -29.48
CA LEU A 634 17.19 4.04 -28.71
C LEU A 634 16.32 4.93 -29.62
N ARG A 635 15.08 5.14 -29.22
CA ARG A 635 14.16 6.13 -29.80
C ARG A 635 13.51 6.94 -28.70
N PHE A 636 13.23 8.21 -28.96
CA PHE A 636 12.40 9.02 -28.07
C PHE A 636 11.25 9.60 -28.88
N LEU A 637 10.02 9.25 -28.53
CA LEU A 637 8.82 9.74 -29.22
C LEU A 637 8.27 10.97 -28.52
N GLU A 638 7.94 11.98 -29.32
CA GLU A 638 7.13 13.13 -28.92
C GLU A 638 5.86 13.17 -29.79
N LEU A 639 4.69 12.94 -29.19
CA LEU A 639 3.39 13.06 -29.88
C LEU A 639 2.68 14.35 -29.44
N SER A 640 1.92 14.95 -30.36
CA SER A 640 1.10 16.13 -30.10
C SER A 640 -0.30 15.96 -30.69
N TYR A 641 -1.30 15.86 -29.85
CA TYR A 641 -2.71 15.95 -30.23
C TYR A 641 -3.26 17.30 -29.77
N LYS A 642 -3.59 18.19 -30.71
CA LYS A 642 -4.04 19.55 -30.40
C LYS A 642 -5.37 19.85 -31.10
N LYS A 643 -6.46 19.78 -30.34
CA LYS A 643 -7.82 20.19 -30.73
C LYS A 643 -8.38 21.31 -29.84
N SER A 644 -7.56 21.86 -28.95
CA SER A 644 -7.83 23.04 -28.13
C SER A 644 -6.56 23.88 -28.01
N ASP A 645 -6.69 25.17 -27.74
CA ASP A 645 -5.56 26.11 -27.52
C ASP A 645 -5.13 26.20 -26.05
N CYS A 646 -5.68 25.36 -25.16
CA CYS A 646 -5.23 25.29 -23.77
C CYS A 646 -3.77 24.84 -23.63
N ASP A 647 -3.16 25.14 -22.49
CA ASP A 647 -1.86 24.56 -22.11
C ASP A 647 -1.96 23.03 -22.12
N PRO A 648 -0.91 22.32 -22.57
CA PRO A 648 -0.99 20.88 -22.78
C PRO A 648 -1.03 20.13 -21.46
N PHE A 649 -1.78 19.02 -21.44
CA PHE A 649 -1.52 17.92 -20.53
C PHE A 649 -0.34 17.11 -21.06
N VAL A 650 0.68 16.84 -20.24
CA VAL A 650 1.82 16.01 -20.67
C VAL A 650 1.71 14.62 -20.06
N LEU A 651 1.67 13.61 -20.92
CA LEU A 651 1.73 12.19 -20.55
C LEU A 651 3.14 11.64 -20.82
N VAL A 652 3.70 10.90 -19.87
CA VAL A 652 5.01 10.25 -20.02
C VAL A 652 4.87 8.74 -19.81
N GLY A 653 5.33 7.93 -20.76
CA GLY A 653 5.22 6.47 -20.66
C GLY A 653 6.57 5.78 -20.66
N LYS A 654 6.86 4.96 -19.64
CA LYS A 654 8.06 4.09 -19.64
C LYS A 654 8.02 3.17 -20.86
N GLY A 655 9.07 3.20 -21.68
CA GLY A 655 9.19 2.47 -22.94
C GLY A 655 10.34 1.45 -22.95
N VAL A 656 10.54 0.67 -21.89
CA VAL A 656 11.54 -0.42 -21.94
C VAL A 656 10.94 -1.60 -22.69
N THR A 657 11.35 -1.78 -23.95
CA THR A 657 10.77 -2.79 -24.85
C THR A 657 11.14 -4.22 -24.48
N PHE A 658 12.25 -4.40 -23.77
CA PHE A 658 12.57 -5.63 -23.04
C PHE A 658 13.47 -5.31 -21.85
N ASP A 659 13.13 -5.87 -20.69
CA ASP A 659 13.89 -5.68 -19.46
C ASP A 659 14.46 -7.00 -18.93
N SER A 660 15.75 -7.21 -19.17
CA SER A 660 16.50 -8.32 -18.57
C SER A 660 17.02 -8.00 -17.16
N GLY A 661 16.93 -6.74 -16.73
CA GLY A 661 17.59 -6.15 -15.57
C GLY A 661 19.03 -5.66 -15.80
N GLY A 662 19.58 -5.84 -17.00
CA GLY A 662 20.96 -5.46 -17.30
C GLY A 662 21.96 -6.32 -16.51
N ILE A 663 22.99 -5.71 -15.93
CA ILE A 663 24.00 -6.43 -15.11
C ILE A 663 23.38 -7.02 -13.84
N SER A 664 22.41 -6.32 -13.24
CA SER A 664 21.59 -6.78 -12.12
C SER A 664 20.48 -7.71 -12.63
N ILE A 665 20.89 -8.80 -13.27
CA ILE A 665 20.03 -9.64 -14.11
C ILE A 665 18.84 -10.27 -13.35
N LYS A 666 17.67 -10.28 -14.00
CA LYS A 666 16.47 -10.96 -13.49
C LYS A 666 16.63 -12.49 -13.54
N PRO A 667 15.90 -13.24 -12.70
CA PRO A 667 15.76 -14.69 -12.84
C PRO A 667 15.06 -15.07 -14.16
N SER A 668 15.37 -16.25 -14.70
CA SER A 668 14.75 -16.74 -15.94
C SER A 668 13.24 -16.95 -15.86
N ALA A 669 12.72 -17.30 -14.68
CA ALA A 669 11.30 -17.58 -14.49
C ALA A 669 10.44 -16.31 -14.68
N GLY A 670 9.58 -16.31 -15.70
CA GLY A 670 8.69 -15.19 -16.02
C GLY A 670 9.37 -14.00 -16.69
N MET A 671 10.65 -14.10 -17.06
CA MET A 671 11.37 -13.02 -17.75
C MET A 671 10.74 -12.70 -19.12
N ASP A 672 10.08 -13.65 -19.76
CA ASP A 672 9.36 -13.42 -21.02
C ASP A 672 8.27 -12.34 -20.89
N GLU A 673 7.66 -12.19 -19.70
CA GLU A 673 6.65 -11.16 -19.42
C GLU A 673 7.25 -9.74 -19.53
N MET A 674 8.57 -9.57 -19.46
CA MET A 674 9.25 -8.28 -19.56
C MET A 674 9.21 -7.65 -20.96
N ARG A 675 8.67 -8.37 -21.96
CA ARG A 675 8.18 -7.72 -23.21
C ARG A 675 7.08 -6.69 -22.96
N GLY A 676 6.34 -6.84 -21.84
CA GLY A 676 5.30 -5.93 -21.42
C GLY A 676 5.79 -4.70 -20.65
N ASP A 677 7.11 -4.52 -20.51
CA ASP A 677 7.73 -3.48 -19.68
C ASP A 677 7.74 -2.08 -20.34
N MET A 678 7.26 -2.03 -21.58
CA MET A 678 6.85 -0.83 -22.31
C MET A 678 5.36 -0.52 -22.10
N GLY A 679 4.74 -1.12 -21.06
CA GLY A 679 3.31 -1.00 -20.79
C GLY A 679 2.85 0.43 -20.49
N GLY A 680 3.72 1.25 -19.91
CA GLY A 680 3.49 2.67 -19.71
C GLY A 680 3.36 3.42 -21.04
N ALA A 681 4.36 3.26 -21.91
CA ALA A 681 4.37 3.78 -23.28
C ALA A 681 3.13 3.33 -24.09
N ALA A 682 2.80 2.03 -24.03
CA ALA A 682 1.64 1.48 -24.71
C ALA A 682 0.32 2.16 -24.27
N SER A 683 0.17 2.38 -22.97
CA SER A 683 -1.07 2.92 -22.40
C SER A 683 -1.27 4.40 -22.75
N VAL A 684 -0.22 5.23 -22.71
CA VAL A 684 -0.34 6.67 -23.07
C VAL A 684 -0.56 6.87 -24.57
N VAL A 685 0.11 6.08 -25.41
CA VAL A 685 -0.09 6.10 -26.87
C VAL A 685 -1.51 5.68 -27.21
N ALA A 686 -1.98 4.58 -26.62
CA ALA A 686 -3.33 4.09 -26.83
C ALA A 686 -4.40 5.05 -26.31
N ALA A 687 -4.15 5.73 -25.18
CA ALA A 687 -5.07 6.74 -24.65
C ALA A 687 -5.23 7.91 -25.63
N VAL A 688 -4.13 8.46 -26.16
CA VAL A 688 -4.21 9.54 -27.16
C VAL A 688 -4.84 9.08 -28.47
N TYR A 689 -4.57 7.84 -28.90
CA TYR A 689 -5.28 7.23 -30.03
C TYR A 689 -6.80 7.20 -29.79
N GLY A 690 -7.24 6.77 -28.59
CA GLY A 690 -8.64 6.76 -28.19
C GLY A 690 -9.27 8.16 -28.17
N LEU A 691 -8.59 9.14 -27.56
CA LEU A 691 -9.05 10.53 -27.50
C LEU A 691 -9.23 11.15 -28.88
N ALA A 692 -8.28 10.92 -29.80
CA ALA A 692 -8.37 11.40 -31.17
C ALA A 692 -9.51 10.74 -31.95
N ARG A 693 -9.73 9.44 -31.77
CA ARG A 693 -10.86 8.70 -32.36
C ARG A 693 -12.22 9.17 -31.82
N LEU A 694 -12.28 9.58 -30.56
CA LEU A 694 -13.47 10.16 -29.93
C LEU A 694 -13.68 11.64 -30.28
N GLY A 695 -12.69 12.29 -30.91
CA GLY A 695 -12.75 13.71 -31.25
C GLY A 695 -12.75 14.64 -30.03
N VAL A 696 -12.15 14.23 -28.90
CA VAL A 696 -12.14 15.03 -27.67
C VAL A 696 -11.36 16.33 -27.90
N ALA A 697 -11.98 17.48 -27.63
CA ALA A 697 -11.36 18.79 -27.77
C ALA A 697 -10.36 19.06 -26.63
N THR A 698 -9.11 18.68 -26.83
CA THR A 698 -8.05 18.81 -25.81
C THR A 698 -6.67 19.06 -26.43
N HIS A 699 -5.68 19.40 -25.61
CA HIS A 699 -4.29 19.49 -25.99
C HIS A 699 -3.44 18.53 -25.14
N VAL A 700 -2.94 17.47 -25.76
CA VAL A 700 -2.14 16.44 -25.10
C VAL A 700 -0.79 16.29 -25.80
N LYS A 701 0.28 16.31 -25.01
CA LYS A 701 1.64 15.95 -25.41
C LYS A 701 1.99 14.60 -24.81
N VAL A 702 2.63 13.72 -25.58
CA VAL A 702 3.07 12.41 -25.08
C VAL A 702 4.57 12.26 -25.28
N LEU A 703 5.29 11.87 -24.23
CA LEU A 703 6.73 11.63 -24.22
C LEU A 703 7.02 10.16 -23.89
N VAL A 704 7.72 9.47 -24.77
CA VAL A 704 7.99 8.03 -24.63
C VAL A 704 9.46 7.74 -24.92
N PRO A 705 10.32 7.63 -23.89
CA PRO A 705 11.68 7.13 -24.04
C PRO A 705 11.65 5.61 -24.27
N LEU A 706 12.16 5.16 -25.42
CA LEU A 706 12.20 3.75 -25.83
C LEU A 706 13.61 3.21 -25.86
N VAL A 707 13.85 2.15 -25.09
CA VAL A 707 15.14 1.46 -24.95
C VAL A 707 14.92 -0.04 -24.75
N GLU A 708 15.99 -0.81 -24.81
CA GLU A 708 16.08 -2.13 -24.16
C GLU A 708 17.03 -2.04 -22.97
N ASN A 709 16.80 -2.84 -21.93
CA ASN A 709 17.74 -2.99 -20.81
C ASN A 709 18.40 -4.36 -20.86
N MET A 710 19.65 -4.40 -21.33
CA MET A 710 20.38 -5.63 -21.66
C MET A 710 21.77 -5.65 -21.01
N PRO A 711 22.25 -6.81 -20.50
CA PRO A 711 23.64 -6.95 -20.11
C PRO A 711 24.54 -6.99 -21.35
N SER A 712 25.61 -6.22 -21.34
CA SER A 712 26.69 -6.27 -22.33
C SER A 712 27.96 -5.66 -21.74
N GLY A 713 29.07 -5.71 -22.48
CA GLY A 713 30.31 -5.02 -22.08
C GLY A 713 30.17 -3.49 -22.03
N GLY A 714 29.12 -2.92 -22.64
CA GLY A 714 28.81 -1.49 -22.62
C GLY A 714 27.69 -1.10 -21.65
N ALA A 715 27.08 -2.05 -20.94
CA ALA A 715 25.98 -1.77 -20.03
C ALA A 715 26.43 -0.94 -18.81
N ILE A 716 25.50 -0.16 -18.26
CA ILE A 716 25.66 0.43 -16.93
C ILE A 716 25.94 -0.65 -15.88
N LYS A 717 26.76 -0.31 -14.89
CA LYS A 717 27.18 -1.20 -13.81
C LYS A 717 26.66 -0.69 -12.46
N PRO A 718 26.37 -1.60 -11.52
CA PRO A 718 26.14 -1.21 -10.13
C PRO A 718 27.26 -0.31 -9.58
N GLY A 719 26.89 0.85 -9.04
CA GLY A 719 27.79 1.88 -8.52
C GLY A 719 28.22 2.96 -9.53
N ASP A 720 27.85 2.84 -10.82
CA ASP A 720 28.09 3.91 -11.78
C ASP A 720 27.28 5.16 -11.39
N VAL A 721 27.86 6.35 -11.62
CA VAL A 721 27.18 7.63 -11.42
C VAL A 721 26.93 8.29 -12.77
N ILE A 722 25.68 8.65 -13.05
CA ILE A 722 25.26 9.31 -14.28
C ILE A 722 24.71 10.71 -14.01
N THR A 723 24.78 11.60 -14.99
CA THR A 723 24.16 12.94 -14.90
C THR A 723 22.93 12.98 -15.81
N THR A 724 21.76 13.22 -15.23
CA THR A 724 20.49 13.32 -15.95
C THR A 724 20.31 14.68 -16.62
N ARG A 725 19.27 14.81 -17.44
CA ARG A 725 18.89 16.07 -18.10
C ARG A 725 18.66 17.22 -17.13
N SER A 726 18.16 16.94 -15.93
CA SER A 726 17.95 17.97 -14.89
C SER A 726 19.27 18.53 -14.32
N GLY A 727 20.40 17.91 -14.65
CA GLY A 727 21.71 18.20 -14.05
C GLY A 727 21.98 17.43 -12.76
N LYS A 728 20.98 16.72 -12.20
CA LYS A 728 21.16 15.89 -11.00
C LYS A 728 21.96 14.63 -11.33
N THR A 729 22.87 14.28 -10.42
CA THR A 729 23.66 13.05 -10.44
C THR A 729 22.90 11.89 -9.79
N VAL A 730 22.96 10.71 -10.42
CA VAL A 730 22.29 9.49 -9.95
C VAL A 730 23.31 8.37 -9.78
N CYS A 731 23.40 7.81 -8.58
CA CYS A 731 24.09 6.52 -8.36
C CYS A 731 23.18 5.38 -8.79
N VAL A 732 23.68 4.53 -9.68
CA VAL A 732 22.97 3.36 -10.20
C VAL A 732 23.42 2.13 -9.42
N ASP A 733 22.81 1.85 -8.27
CA ASP A 733 23.16 0.68 -7.45
C ASP A 733 22.53 -0.61 -7.97
N ASN A 734 21.43 -0.51 -8.73
CA ASN A 734 20.80 -1.66 -9.37
C ASN A 734 20.31 -1.29 -10.77
N THR A 735 20.81 -2.01 -11.77
CA THR A 735 20.51 -1.73 -13.19
C THR A 735 19.13 -2.25 -13.62
N ASP A 736 18.44 -3.01 -12.77
CA ASP A 736 17.03 -3.42 -12.90
C ASP A 736 16.05 -2.37 -12.35
N ALA A 737 16.59 -1.23 -11.90
CA ALA A 737 15.83 -0.02 -11.61
C ALA A 737 16.06 1.02 -12.71
N GLU A 738 15.99 0.58 -13.97
CA GLU A 738 16.22 1.34 -15.20
C GLU A 738 15.06 2.25 -15.56
N GLY A 739 13.82 1.82 -15.32
CA GLY A 739 12.62 2.55 -15.74
C GLY A 739 12.57 3.96 -15.15
N ARG A 740 13.01 4.11 -13.90
CA ARG A 740 13.08 5.43 -13.25
C ARG A 740 14.19 6.32 -13.83
N LEU A 741 15.27 5.74 -14.38
CA LEU A 741 16.35 6.48 -15.02
C LEU A 741 15.89 7.10 -16.34
N ILE A 742 15.19 6.33 -17.19
CA ILE A 742 14.69 6.86 -18.46
C ILE A 742 13.54 7.86 -18.25
N LEU A 743 12.72 7.66 -17.21
CA LEU A 743 11.67 8.59 -16.84
C LEU A 743 12.22 9.89 -16.26
N ALA A 744 13.33 9.87 -15.51
CA ALA A 744 13.94 11.08 -14.95
C ALA A 744 14.23 12.13 -16.03
N ASP A 745 14.77 11.70 -17.18
CA ASP A 745 15.04 12.61 -18.30
C ASP A 745 13.76 13.07 -18.99
N ALA A 746 12.81 12.16 -19.23
CA ALA A 746 11.54 12.48 -19.89
C ALA A 746 10.66 13.42 -19.05
N LEU A 747 10.62 13.21 -17.73
CA LEU A 747 9.93 14.07 -16.76
C LEU A 747 10.59 15.47 -16.71
N SER A 748 11.92 15.54 -16.70
CA SER A 748 12.64 16.81 -16.80
C SER A 748 12.35 17.53 -18.14
N TYR A 749 12.30 16.78 -19.24
CA TYR A 749 11.98 17.30 -20.58
C TYR A 749 10.56 17.85 -20.67
N SER A 750 9.61 17.31 -19.90
CA SER A 750 8.21 17.78 -19.90
C SER A 750 8.07 19.28 -19.62
N GLY A 751 8.97 19.87 -18.82
CA GLY A 751 8.98 21.29 -18.49
C GLY A 751 9.12 22.24 -19.69
N VAL A 752 9.66 21.77 -20.82
CA VAL A 752 9.75 22.54 -22.07
C VAL A 752 8.37 22.97 -22.59
N PHE A 753 7.34 22.18 -22.30
CA PHE A 753 5.98 22.40 -22.81
C PHE A 753 5.10 23.25 -21.89
N LYS A 754 5.60 23.67 -20.72
CA LYS A 754 4.84 24.41 -19.69
C LYS A 754 3.46 23.75 -19.42
N PRO A 755 3.45 22.48 -18.99
CA PRO A 755 2.22 21.71 -18.90
C PRO A 755 1.28 22.23 -17.81
N ARG A 756 -0.03 22.05 -18.01
CA ARG A 756 -1.03 22.26 -16.94
C ARG A 756 -0.81 21.26 -15.79
N TRP A 757 -0.46 20.03 -16.12
CA TRP A 757 0.04 19.00 -15.20
C TRP A 757 0.78 17.91 -15.99
N VAL A 758 1.56 17.10 -15.27
CA VAL A 758 2.32 15.96 -15.82
C VAL A 758 1.78 14.66 -15.22
N LEU A 759 1.51 13.67 -16.06
CA LEU A 759 1.20 12.31 -15.62
C LEU A 759 2.19 11.35 -16.25
N ASP A 760 2.91 10.59 -15.43
CA ASP A 760 3.70 9.47 -15.93
C ASP A 760 3.13 8.12 -15.50
N ILE A 761 3.37 7.11 -16.33
CA ILE A 761 2.93 5.74 -16.10
C ILE A 761 4.00 4.74 -16.48
N ALA A 762 4.16 3.73 -15.64
CA ALA A 762 5.21 2.73 -15.80
C ALA A 762 4.88 1.39 -15.14
N THR A 763 5.32 0.31 -15.77
CA THR A 763 5.51 -0.98 -15.11
C THR A 763 6.78 -0.90 -14.26
N LEU A 764 6.71 -0.19 -13.12
CA LEU A 764 7.92 0.30 -12.48
C LEU A 764 8.49 -0.64 -11.42
N THR A 765 7.66 -1.24 -10.57
CA THR A 765 8.17 -2.02 -9.43
C THR A 765 7.46 -3.33 -9.18
N GLY A 766 8.25 -4.38 -8.86
CA GLY A 766 7.69 -5.60 -8.27
C GLY A 766 6.99 -5.34 -6.92
N ALA A 767 7.40 -4.28 -6.20
CA ALA A 767 6.83 -3.91 -4.90
C ALA A 767 5.35 -3.55 -4.99
N ILE A 768 4.89 -2.84 -6.04
CA ILE A 768 3.45 -2.53 -6.16
C ILE A 768 2.61 -3.80 -6.39
N ARG A 769 3.15 -4.80 -7.09
CA ARG A 769 2.50 -6.11 -7.30
C ARG A 769 2.39 -6.88 -5.98
N VAL A 770 3.36 -6.78 -5.08
CA VAL A 770 3.26 -7.35 -3.73
C VAL A 770 2.18 -6.61 -2.92
N ALA A 771 2.14 -5.28 -3.02
CA ALA A 771 1.22 -4.43 -2.27
C ALA A 771 -0.25 -4.60 -2.69
N LEU A 772 -0.55 -4.48 -3.98
CA LEU A 772 -1.92 -4.39 -4.51
C LEU A 772 -2.32 -5.57 -5.43
N GLY A 773 -1.38 -6.44 -5.79
CA GLY A 773 -1.63 -7.51 -6.76
C GLY A 773 -2.09 -6.97 -8.11
N GLY A 774 -3.08 -7.64 -8.72
CA GLY A 774 -3.69 -7.22 -9.99
C GLY A 774 -4.94 -6.35 -9.84
N ALA A 775 -5.29 -5.94 -8.62
CA ALA A 775 -6.59 -5.33 -8.36
C ALA A 775 -6.70 -3.87 -8.85
N ALA A 776 -5.62 -3.09 -8.72
CA ALA A 776 -5.56 -1.67 -9.07
C ALA A 776 -4.12 -1.22 -9.42
N CYS A 777 -4.01 -0.10 -10.13
CA CYS A 777 -2.72 0.60 -10.27
C CYS A 777 -2.39 1.37 -8.98
N GLY A 778 -1.10 1.45 -8.63
CA GLY A 778 -0.64 2.31 -7.54
C GLY A 778 -0.43 3.73 -8.01
N VAL A 779 -1.06 4.72 -7.37
CA VAL A 779 -0.99 6.13 -7.77
C VAL A 779 -0.30 6.96 -6.72
N PHE A 780 0.73 7.70 -7.12
CA PHE A 780 1.49 8.63 -6.30
C PHE A 780 1.29 10.04 -6.86
N SER A 781 0.88 10.99 -6.04
CA SER A 781 0.56 12.34 -6.51
C SER A 781 0.99 13.40 -5.50
N ASN A 782 1.49 14.52 -5.99
CA ASN A 782 1.67 15.74 -5.20
C ASN A 782 0.40 16.62 -5.17
N SER A 783 -0.64 16.25 -5.92
CA SER A 783 -1.91 16.97 -6.05
C SER A 783 -3.09 16.07 -5.69
N ASN A 784 -3.81 16.41 -4.61
CA ASN A 784 -5.01 15.68 -4.18
C ASN A 784 -6.10 15.71 -5.26
N ALA A 785 -6.31 16.87 -5.89
CA ALA A 785 -7.33 17.05 -6.93
C ALA A 785 -7.08 16.17 -8.16
N LEU A 786 -5.81 16.00 -8.59
CA LEU A 786 -5.49 15.08 -9.69
C LEU A 786 -5.74 13.62 -9.30
N TYR A 787 -5.37 13.23 -8.07
CA TYR A 787 -5.63 11.88 -7.58
C TYR A 787 -7.14 11.59 -7.51
N GLU A 788 -7.93 12.50 -6.93
CA GLU A 788 -9.39 12.35 -6.83
C GLU A 788 -10.04 12.20 -8.20
N GLY A 789 -9.64 13.01 -9.18
CA GLY A 789 -10.13 12.88 -10.55
C GLY A 789 -9.76 11.54 -11.20
N LEU A 790 -8.56 11.01 -10.93
CA LEU A 790 -8.14 9.68 -11.40
C LEU A 790 -8.89 8.54 -10.69
N GLU A 791 -9.14 8.66 -9.39
CA GLU A 791 -9.93 7.69 -8.63
C GLU A 791 -11.38 7.62 -9.16
N GLU A 792 -11.99 8.78 -9.41
CA GLU A 792 -13.33 8.86 -10.00
C GLU A 792 -13.38 8.23 -11.40
N ALA A 793 -12.40 8.52 -12.25
CA ALA A 793 -12.28 7.91 -13.57
C ALA A 793 -12.06 6.39 -13.47
N GLY A 794 -11.22 5.95 -12.53
CA GLY A 794 -10.99 4.53 -12.24
C GLY A 794 -12.27 3.83 -11.78
N SER A 795 -13.09 4.51 -10.97
CA SER A 795 -14.38 4.01 -10.50
C SER A 795 -15.39 3.84 -11.64
N ARG A 796 -15.52 4.82 -12.55
CA ARG A 796 -16.40 4.73 -13.72
C ARG A 796 -15.98 3.63 -14.69
N THR A 797 -14.68 3.48 -14.90
CA THR A 797 -14.10 2.53 -15.86
C THR A 797 -13.93 1.11 -15.28
N GLY A 798 -14.01 0.95 -13.96
CA GLY A 798 -13.68 -0.32 -13.28
C GLY A 798 -12.19 -0.65 -13.28
N ASP A 799 -11.36 0.17 -13.93
CA ASP A 799 -9.91 0.02 -13.94
C ASP A 799 -9.31 0.88 -12.82
N ARG A 800 -9.34 0.29 -11.62
CA ARG A 800 -9.14 0.99 -10.36
C ARG A 800 -7.77 1.64 -10.21
N MET A 801 -7.79 2.79 -9.55
CA MET A 801 -6.63 3.54 -9.05
C MET A 801 -6.62 3.46 -7.53
N TRP A 802 -5.45 3.25 -6.92
CA TRP A 802 -5.30 3.24 -5.46
C TRP A 802 -4.17 4.16 -5.03
N ARG A 803 -4.44 5.08 -4.10
CA ARG A 803 -3.41 6.00 -3.60
C ARG A 803 -2.32 5.27 -2.83
N MET A 804 -1.09 5.62 -3.14
CA MET A 804 0.11 5.23 -2.39
C MET A 804 0.82 6.48 -1.85
N PRO A 805 1.53 6.37 -0.71
CA PRO A 805 2.06 7.54 -0.02
C PRO A 805 3.30 8.12 -0.71
N LEU A 806 3.37 9.45 -0.84
CA LEU A 806 4.50 10.20 -1.41
C LEU A 806 5.19 11.08 -0.34
N TRP A 807 5.55 10.43 0.77
CA TRP A 807 6.09 11.09 1.96
C TRP A 807 7.59 11.42 1.87
N LYS A 808 8.00 12.49 2.57
CA LYS A 808 9.40 12.90 2.80
C LYS A 808 10.24 11.74 3.33
N TYR A 809 9.64 10.85 4.12
CA TYR A 809 10.27 9.60 4.59
C TYR A 809 10.95 8.83 3.43
N TYR A 810 10.23 8.64 2.31
CA TYR A 810 10.77 7.91 1.16
C TYR A 810 11.76 8.75 0.35
N THR A 811 11.55 10.06 0.25
CA THR A 811 12.52 10.99 -0.38
C THR A 811 13.87 10.92 0.33
N LYS A 812 13.89 10.91 1.67
CA LYS A 812 15.14 10.79 2.43
C LYS A 812 15.87 9.47 2.15
N MET A 813 15.14 8.38 1.91
CA MET A 813 15.73 7.08 1.57
C MET A 813 16.50 7.07 0.25
N VAL A 814 16.20 7.99 -0.66
CA VAL A 814 16.83 8.05 -2.00
C VAL A 814 17.74 9.27 -2.17
N ALA A 815 17.48 10.39 -1.48
CA ALA A 815 18.17 11.66 -1.71
C ALA A 815 19.19 12.06 -0.62
N GLU A 816 19.13 11.51 0.59
CA GLU A 816 20.11 11.87 1.64
C GLU A 816 21.44 11.12 1.44
N ASN A 817 22.32 11.64 0.58
CA ASN A 817 23.63 11.06 0.26
C ASN A 817 24.74 12.13 0.27
N THR A 818 26.00 11.70 0.40
CA THR A 818 27.16 12.61 0.48
C THR A 818 27.94 12.74 -0.83
N ALA A 819 27.80 11.80 -1.77
CA ALA A 819 28.64 11.69 -2.97
C ALA A 819 27.90 11.97 -4.29
N TYR A 820 26.57 11.97 -4.28
CA TYR A 820 25.69 12.13 -5.44
C TYR A 820 24.33 12.63 -4.96
N ASP A 821 23.52 13.19 -5.86
CA ASP A 821 22.26 13.84 -5.48
C ASP A 821 21.18 12.83 -5.09
N VAL A 822 21.01 11.75 -5.88
CA VAL A 822 20.02 10.70 -5.62
C VAL A 822 20.57 9.30 -5.93
N ASN A 823 20.03 8.29 -5.27
CA ASN A 823 20.28 6.88 -5.57
C ASN A 823 19.08 6.28 -6.29
N ASN A 824 19.30 5.47 -7.33
CA ASN A 824 18.20 4.81 -8.03
C ASN A 824 17.54 3.68 -7.21
N LEU A 825 18.07 3.32 -6.04
CA LEU A 825 17.44 2.49 -5.03
C LEU A 825 17.29 3.24 -3.69
N GLY A 826 16.26 2.88 -2.94
CA GLY A 826 16.10 3.33 -1.56
C GLY A 826 16.92 2.49 -0.58
N LYS A 827 17.49 3.13 0.46
CA LYS A 827 18.29 2.47 1.53
C LYS A 827 17.55 1.41 2.35
N GLY A 828 16.24 1.26 2.20
CA GLY A 828 15.38 0.39 3.03
C GLY A 828 15.41 -1.11 2.72
N LYS A 829 16.36 -1.62 1.92
CA LYS A 829 16.48 -3.05 1.58
C LYS A 829 15.17 -3.67 1.06
N GLY A 830 14.49 -2.99 0.13
CA GLY A 830 13.23 -3.45 -0.48
C GLY A 830 11.95 -3.06 0.26
N ARG A 831 12.05 -2.45 1.46
CA ARG A 831 10.89 -1.90 2.20
C ARG A 831 10.38 -0.61 1.55
N GLY A 832 9.08 -0.53 1.25
CA GLY A 832 8.46 0.62 0.61
C GLY A 832 8.94 0.86 -0.83
N GLY A 833 9.23 -0.22 -1.58
CA GLY A 833 9.93 -0.14 -2.87
C GLY A 833 9.26 0.77 -3.91
N SER A 834 7.94 0.68 -4.07
CA SER A 834 7.17 1.53 -4.98
C SER A 834 7.18 3.00 -4.52
N CYS A 835 7.07 3.24 -3.21
CA CYS A 835 7.12 4.58 -2.62
C CYS A 835 8.48 5.24 -2.81
N THR A 836 9.60 4.50 -2.67
CA THR A 836 10.94 5.04 -2.95
C THR A 836 11.17 5.29 -4.44
N ALA A 837 10.57 4.49 -5.34
CA ALA A 837 10.63 4.72 -6.77
C ALA A 837 9.88 5.99 -7.17
N ALA A 838 8.68 6.19 -6.64
CA ALA A 838 7.93 7.44 -6.83
C ALA A 838 8.67 8.65 -6.22
N ALA A 839 9.26 8.49 -5.02
CA ALA A 839 10.05 9.55 -4.41
C ALA A 839 11.30 9.90 -5.25
N PHE A 840 11.92 8.93 -5.92
CA PHE A 840 12.98 9.19 -6.90
C PHE A 840 12.45 10.00 -8.08
N LEU A 841 11.32 9.60 -8.69
CA LEU A 841 10.74 10.33 -9.84
C LEU A 841 10.36 11.77 -9.49
N LYS A 842 9.86 12.00 -8.27
CA LYS A 842 9.50 13.33 -7.75
C LYS A 842 10.65 14.33 -7.86
N GLU A 843 11.90 13.87 -7.74
CA GLU A 843 13.09 14.72 -7.81
C GLU A 843 13.37 15.29 -9.21
N PHE A 844 12.69 14.79 -10.25
CA PHE A 844 12.90 15.20 -11.65
C PHE A 844 11.71 15.95 -12.25
N ILE A 845 10.66 16.17 -11.45
CA ILE A 845 9.49 16.94 -11.88
C ILE A 845 9.85 18.43 -11.96
N PRO A 846 9.45 19.14 -13.03
CA PRO A 846 9.63 20.58 -13.11
C PRO A 846 9.03 21.29 -11.89
N GLU A 847 9.71 22.33 -11.40
CA GLU A 847 9.25 23.06 -10.21
C GLU A 847 7.82 23.61 -10.41
N LYS A 848 7.02 23.58 -9.33
CA LYS A 848 5.63 24.08 -9.30
C LYS A 848 4.68 23.42 -10.31
N THR A 849 4.96 22.17 -10.69
CA THR A 849 4.09 21.39 -11.58
C THR A 849 3.31 20.34 -10.79
N ASP A 850 1.99 20.33 -10.98
CA ASP A 850 1.14 19.25 -10.48
C ASP A 850 1.47 17.96 -11.23
N TRP A 851 1.66 16.88 -10.49
CA TRP A 851 2.21 15.64 -11.00
C TRP A 851 1.57 14.40 -10.38
N VAL A 852 1.35 13.40 -11.25
CA VAL A 852 0.95 12.05 -10.88
C VAL A 852 1.89 11.02 -11.51
N HIS A 853 2.30 10.04 -10.72
CA HIS A 853 2.89 8.79 -11.18
C HIS A 853 1.93 7.62 -10.98
N ILE A 854 1.79 6.77 -12.01
CA ILE A 854 1.03 5.52 -11.97
C ILE A 854 1.99 4.33 -12.11
N ASP A 855 2.19 3.57 -11.04
CA ASP A 855 2.85 2.27 -11.08
C ASP A 855 1.83 1.17 -11.44
N MET A 856 1.90 0.70 -12.67
CA MET A 856 0.99 -0.28 -13.25
C MET A 856 1.57 -1.70 -13.32
N ALA A 857 2.73 -1.97 -12.70
CA ALA A 857 3.37 -3.29 -12.77
C ALA A 857 2.47 -4.41 -12.23
N GLY A 858 1.67 -4.13 -11.19
CA GLY A 858 0.70 -5.06 -10.63
C GLY A 858 -0.39 -5.51 -11.62
N VAL A 859 -0.78 -4.61 -12.53
CA VAL A 859 -1.86 -4.85 -13.52
C VAL A 859 -1.33 -5.15 -14.91
N MET A 860 -0.03 -5.40 -15.10
CA MET A 860 0.59 -5.53 -16.42
C MET A 860 -0.03 -6.67 -17.26
N GLY A 861 -0.16 -7.85 -16.65
CA GLY A 861 -0.73 -9.05 -17.26
C GLY A 861 -2.21 -9.24 -16.94
N GLN A 862 -2.84 -10.23 -17.57
CA GLN A 862 -4.19 -10.66 -17.24
C GLN A 862 -4.27 -11.13 -15.79
N ASP A 863 -5.40 -10.84 -15.18
CA ASP A 863 -5.78 -11.33 -13.87
C ASP A 863 -7.15 -12.02 -13.99
N GLU A 864 -7.28 -13.21 -13.40
CA GLU A 864 -8.45 -14.10 -13.53
C GLU A 864 -9.76 -13.48 -13.02
N TYR A 865 -9.67 -12.48 -12.13
CA TYR A 865 -10.84 -11.82 -11.56
C TYR A 865 -11.47 -10.79 -12.51
N PHE A 866 -10.71 -10.29 -13.49
CA PHE A 866 -11.24 -9.40 -14.54
C PHE A 866 -11.75 -10.26 -15.70
N THR A 867 -12.94 -10.83 -15.50
CA THR A 867 -13.48 -11.85 -16.41
C THR A 867 -13.60 -11.35 -17.84
N TYR A 868 -13.78 -10.05 -18.09
CA TYR A 868 -13.83 -9.46 -19.43
C TYR A 868 -12.48 -9.28 -20.14
N LEU A 869 -11.35 -9.68 -19.53
CA LEU A 869 -10.04 -9.73 -20.18
C LEU A 869 -9.63 -11.19 -20.45
N GLY A 870 -9.29 -11.50 -21.70
CA GLY A 870 -8.69 -12.79 -22.09
C GLY A 870 -7.20 -12.90 -21.72
N LYS A 871 -6.63 -14.11 -21.87
CA LYS A 871 -5.20 -14.39 -21.61
C LYS A 871 -4.26 -13.44 -22.39
N GLY A 872 -3.20 -12.99 -21.74
CA GLY A 872 -2.18 -12.09 -22.29
C GLY A 872 -1.97 -10.85 -21.43
N MET A 873 -1.48 -9.79 -22.06
CA MET A 873 -1.33 -8.47 -21.43
C MET A 873 -2.69 -7.79 -21.27
N SER A 874 -2.81 -6.96 -20.24
CA SER A 874 -4.11 -6.36 -19.86
C SER A 874 -4.43 -5.05 -20.59
N GLY A 875 -3.41 -4.30 -21.03
CA GLY A 875 -3.54 -2.92 -21.55
C GLY A 875 -4.09 -1.90 -20.54
N ARG A 876 -4.20 -2.27 -19.26
CA ARG A 876 -4.66 -1.39 -18.19
C ARG A 876 -3.58 -0.36 -17.85
N PRO A 877 -3.90 0.89 -17.47
CA PRO A 877 -5.22 1.47 -17.27
C PRO A 877 -5.71 2.40 -18.40
N THR A 878 -5.54 2.00 -19.68
CA THR A 878 -5.83 2.86 -20.85
C THR A 878 -7.21 3.54 -20.81
N ARG A 879 -8.28 2.82 -20.40
CA ARG A 879 -9.63 3.39 -20.36
C ARG A 879 -9.77 4.51 -19.32
N THR A 880 -9.13 4.35 -18.16
CA THR A 880 -9.10 5.38 -17.12
C THR A 880 -8.37 6.62 -17.58
N LEU A 881 -7.28 6.49 -18.34
CA LEU A 881 -6.56 7.63 -18.88
C LEU A 881 -7.44 8.44 -19.85
N ILE A 882 -8.19 7.76 -20.72
CA ILE A 882 -9.13 8.40 -21.66
C ILE A 882 -10.22 9.17 -20.88
N ASP A 883 -10.91 8.50 -19.96
CA ASP A 883 -12.00 9.08 -19.16
C ASP A 883 -11.50 10.25 -18.27
N PHE A 884 -10.33 10.10 -17.66
CA PHE A 884 -9.71 11.15 -16.85
C PHE A 884 -9.38 12.40 -17.68
N ILE A 885 -8.71 12.23 -18.83
CA ILE A 885 -8.33 13.37 -19.66
C ILE A 885 -9.56 14.08 -20.22
N GLU A 886 -10.57 13.33 -20.67
CA GLU A 886 -11.84 13.89 -21.14
C GLU A 886 -12.51 14.74 -20.04
N ALA A 887 -12.56 14.23 -18.80
CA ALA A 887 -13.09 14.97 -17.66
C ALA A 887 -12.28 16.25 -17.35
N GLN A 888 -10.95 16.19 -17.43
CA GLN A 888 -10.08 17.37 -17.23
C GLN A 888 -10.20 18.40 -18.35
N SER A 889 -10.53 18.00 -19.57
CA SER A 889 -10.74 18.90 -20.71
C SER A 889 -12.02 19.72 -20.61
N THR A 890 -12.99 19.28 -19.80
CA THR A 890 -14.25 20.02 -19.55
C THR A 890 -14.15 21.02 -18.39
N LYS A 891 -13.03 21.05 -17.67
CA LYS A 891 -12.76 21.93 -16.51
C LYS A 891 -11.79 23.06 -16.85
#